data_AF-A0A0N0JDU4-F1
#
_entry.id   AF-A0A0N0JDU4-F1
#
_cell.length_a   1.000
_cell.length_b   1.000
_cell.length_c   1.000
_cell.angle_alpha   90.00
_cell.angle_beta   90.00
_cell.angle_gamma   90.00
#
_symmetry.space_group_name_H-M   'P 1'
#
loop_
_entity.id
_entity.type
_entity.pdbx_description
1 polymer ?
#
loop_
_entity_poly.entity_id
_entity_poly.type
_entity_poly.pdbx_seq_one_letter_code
_entity_poly.pdbx_strand_id
1 'polypeptide(L)'
;MNTKTLLCAALATLLAACSGGGGSGDSADTLTVNGDVPLVYVKRATTLGMNPTDGTNSAAGGDLMLRDKSSPTATEHNLTARFTAGVGDASDPEVSYDGKKVVFALKCPTANTATIDGTPGGARACTGRWNIWEYDMSAAPAGKLNEGVFRRLTASTSDDDVDPVYLPAGRGVIFASNRQAKSSRNQALGRAYFAADEYERERVLNLHSMSAAGANVQQITFNQSHDRNPVIRPDGTIMFSRWEHVGDRNRFAVFKAKPDGTDLFVLYGAHSPGNSYLHPRDMDPRGANKGQVLSSLMPLSGTQEGGSMHLINAASYSEFNTPANTTVAAAGGQVEITGNALSDGRALALGGRATTPYPLWDGTERVLVAWRPCAVTRNGVVVSCTTLTDDEKAMLADTNRTMTVRATDSVRDNAPAAYGIWMYDPTQRTWLIVAAPPAGYMYTDPIALQARPEPNVVEPTTVDPTLAAQDLALIEVRSVYDTDGLNRMAEQMFTAADRPEGCTTSIPLTRPADPMDTRAQVADLGRMKNPADAAYRCAPARWVRAIRAVAPPSGSMGLRLAIGETDFEQQQILGYAPVEPDGSFKLQVPADVPLALSIVDSEGRAIQTHTNWIQVRPGERRTCDGCHSPRRGAALNSGTVVNTLPEGLVRALAAQHQSGETLASLRTRLNPAALSLQADAVFTDTWADTARAGVTALPAVSLRYTGNPTATDDLATPAPVNGVINYPEHIQPLWTRARGTAGEHTCTACHADATKLDLRGTVGGSGRLTSYEELLIGDPVIGADGRPVVRVREGVPELVRGAPLVETSSGAANSAGQARKSRLTEILWGQNLLAGGAARTAHPNPPATVTTGTGETAVTVTIPDHATLLNKAEKRLLAEWMDLGGQYYNDPFDANNGVRSVAPLSQATFLQQVQPVLRASCAGCHQAGLGNPRNRFVLTGSEEGDFNVTLTMVNDTCTPANNPLLSRPATVPHPAGELTQTTALLPVGSTAYTQIANWIAQGCSATPAAAGQGRR
;
A
#
# COMPACT_ATOMS: atom_id res chain seq x y z
N MET A 1 16.71 -70.38 -23.18
CA MET A 1 16.68 -70.72 -21.74
C MET A 1 15.95 -69.60 -21.00
N ASN A 2 15.04 -70.01 -20.11
CA ASN A 2 13.93 -69.32 -19.44
C ASN A 2 14.17 -67.96 -18.72
N THR A 3 13.30 -66.98 -19.05
CA THR A 3 12.38 -66.13 -18.22
C THR A 3 12.72 -65.62 -16.80
N LYS A 4 12.52 -64.28 -16.63
CA LYS A 4 11.58 -63.55 -15.71
C LYS A 4 12.00 -62.97 -14.31
N THR A 5 11.84 -61.62 -14.21
CA THR A 5 11.18 -60.74 -13.18
C THR A 5 11.84 -60.16 -11.90
N LEU A 6 11.52 -58.85 -11.68
CA LEU A 6 11.34 -58.02 -10.45
C LEU A 6 12.57 -57.76 -9.54
N LEU A 7 12.72 -56.70 -8.72
CA LEU A 7 12.18 -55.32 -8.53
C LEU A 7 12.83 -54.84 -7.19
N CYS A 8 13.03 -53.52 -7.02
CA CYS A 8 13.15 -52.80 -5.75
C CYS A 8 14.43 -52.87 -4.87
N ALA A 9 14.70 -51.70 -4.26
CA ALA A 9 15.51 -51.39 -3.07
C ALA A 9 17.02 -51.20 -3.25
N ALA A 10 17.44 -49.93 -3.38
CA ALA A 10 18.79 -49.50 -3.02
C ALA A 10 18.76 -48.04 -2.51
N LEU A 11 18.40 -47.84 -1.24
CA LEU A 11 18.73 -46.61 -0.52
C LEU A 11 18.72 -46.86 1.00
N ALA A 12 19.83 -47.39 1.52
CA ALA A 12 20.22 -47.29 2.93
C ALA A 12 21.60 -47.93 3.11
N THR A 13 22.63 -47.11 3.33
CA THR A 13 23.78 -47.43 4.20
C THR A 13 24.79 -46.28 4.13
N LEU A 14 24.95 -45.52 5.21
CA LEU A 14 26.24 -44.99 5.66
C LEU A 14 26.08 -44.42 7.08
N LEU A 15 26.20 -45.31 8.06
CA LEU A 15 26.45 -45.00 9.48
C LEU A 15 27.20 -46.19 10.07
N ALA A 16 28.50 -46.01 10.36
CA ALA A 16 29.23 -46.70 11.41
C ALA A 16 30.69 -46.18 11.45
N ALA A 17 31.05 -45.43 12.50
CA ALA A 17 32.31 -45.57 13.24
C ALA A 17 32.39 -44.53 14.37
N CYS A 18 32.22 -45.00 15.60
CA CYS A 18 33.17 -44.80 16.72
C CYS A 18 32.55 -45.39 18.00
N SER A 19 33.00 -46.60 18.33
CA SER A 19 32.65 -47.38 19.53
C SER A 19 33.50 -46.97 20.73
N GLY A 20 32.88 -46.84 21.91
CA GLY A 20 33.59 -46.74 23.18
C GLY A 20 32.68 -46.94 24.41
N GLY A 21 32.53 -48.20 24.86
CA GLY A 21 32.56 -48.56 26.29
C GLY A 21 31.28 -48.45 27.16
N GLY A 22 30.40 -49.45 27.05
CA GLY A 22 29.66 -50.17 28.11
C GLY A 22 29.23 -49.50 29.44
N GLY A 23 27.90 -49.39 29.62
CA GLY A 23 27.22 -49.31 30.91
C GLY A 23 25.72 -49.54 30.72
N SER A 24 25.19 -50.64 31.25
CA SER A 24 23.83 -51.15 31.05
C SER A 24 22.75 -50.30 31.71
N GLY A 25 21.74 -49.90 30.92
CA GLY A 25 20.47 -49.34 31.38
C GLY A 25 19.54 -49.11 30.19
N ASP A 26 18.34 -49.71 30.23
CA ASP A 26 17.32 -49.58 29.18
C ASP A 26 17.01 -48.11 28.87
N SER A 27 17.39 -47.66 27.69
CA SER A 27 16.95 -46.41 27.10
C SER A 27 16.97 -46.61 25.58
N ALA A 28 15.81 -46.54 24.94
CA ALA A 28 15.74 -46.53 23.49
C ALA A 28 16.53 -45.33 22.98
N ASP A 29 17.52 -45.57 22.13
CA ASP A 29 18.31 -44.56 21.42
C ASP A 29 17.39 -43.64 20.60
N THR A 30 16.95 -42.54 21.20
CA THR A 30 16.34 -41.41 20.49
C THR A 30 17.44 -40.45 20.09
N LEU A 31 17.57 -40.13 18.79
CA LEU A 31 18.27 -38.92 18.36
C LEU A 31 17.62 -37.72 19.06
N THR A 32 18.33 -37.15 20.04
CA THR A 32 17.86 -36.06 20.89
C THR A 32 18.20 -34.71 20.27
N VAL A 33 17.24 -33.79 20.29
CA VAL A 33 17.51 -32.36 20.18
C VAL A 33 17.77 -31.89 21.61
N ASN A 34 18.95 -31.35 21.92
CA ASN A 34 19.27 -30.92 23.28
C ASN A 34 18.20 -29.95 23.82
N GLY A 35 17.69 -30.15 25.04
CA GLY A 35 16.69 -29.26 25.65
C GLY A 35 15.26 -29.43 25.12
N ASP A 36 14.75 -30.67 25.14
CA ASP A 36 13.42 -31.06 24.66
C ASP A 36 12.26 -30.27 25.30
N VAL A 37 11.39 -29.71 24.48
CA VAL A 37 10.12 -29.10 24.90
C VAL A 37 8.95 -29.73 24.15
N PRO A 38 7.80 -30.00 24.79
CA PRO A 38 6.57 -30.29 24.07
C PRO A 38 6.20 -29.09 23.19
N LEU A 39 5.65 -29.35 22.01
CA LEU A 39 5.30 -28.26 21.09
C LEU A 39 3.99 -28.53 20.38
N VAL A 40 3.34 -27.44 19.99
CA VAL A 40 2.13 -27.45 19.16
C VAL A 40 2.46 -26.78 17.83
N TYR A 41 1.86 -27.26 16.75
CA TYR A 41 2.00 -26.70 15.41
C TYR A 41 0.75 -27.02 14.61
N VAL A 42 0.65 -26.43 13.43
CA VAL A 42 -0.48 -26.59 12.54
C VAL A 42 -0.06 -27.49 11.38
N LYS A 43 -0.85 -28.53 11.12
CA LYS A 43 -0.80 -29.27 9.85
C LYS A 43 -1.76 -28.61 8.87
N ARG A 44 -1.31 -28.31 7.66
CA ARG A 44 -2.14 -27.73 6.58
C ARG A 44 -1.86 -28.43 5.25
N ALA A 45 -2.79 -28.39 4.31
CA ALA A 45 -2.61 -28.99 2.98
C ALA A 45 -1.67 -28.12 2.11
N THR A 46 -0.77 -28.74 1.35
CA THR A 46 0.13 -28.00 0.43
C THR A 46 -0.57 -27.48 -0.83
N THR A 47 -1.83 -27.86 -1.04
CA THR A 47 -2.69 -27.26 -2.06
C THR A 47 -3.13 -25.83 -1.70
N LEU A 48 -2.93 -25.43 -0.45
CA LEU A 48 -3.20 -24.07 0.01
C LEU A 48 -2.13 -23.11 -0.55
N GLY A 49 -2.56 -22.14 -1.36
CA GLY A 49 -1.72 -21.00 -1.70
C GLY A 49 -1.65 -20.04 -0.51
N MET A 50 -0.48 -19.94 0.13
CA MET A 50 -0.25 -18.97 1.22
C MET A 50 0.40 -17.70 0.67
N ASN A 51 -0.15 -16.54 1.00
CA ASN A 51 0.47 -15.24 0.75
C ASN A 51 0.29 -14.35 1.97
N PRO A 52 1.27 -13.49 2.31
CA PRO A 52 1.11 -12.48 3.36
C PRO A 52 -0.20 -11.67 3.27
N THR A 53 -0.68 -11.44 2.05
CA THR A 53 -1.89 -10.65 1.77
C THR A 53 -3.20 -11.42 1.93
N ASP A 54 -3.17 -12.70 2.27
CA ASP A 54 -4.35 -13.54 2.44
C ASP A 54 -4.43 -14.06 3.88
N GLY A 55 -5.40 -13.59 4.67
CA GLY A 55 -5.48 -14.00 6.09
C GLY A 55 -6.54 -15.06 6.40
N THR A 56 -7.44 -15.37 5.46
CA THR A 56 -8.59 -16.26 5.72
C THR A 56 -8.62 -17.54 4.89
N ASN A 57 -7.59 -17.79 4.08
CA ASN A 57 -7.49 -18.97 3.22
C ASN A 57 -7.54 -20.26 4.04
N SER A 58 -8.28 -21.26 3.54
CA SER A 58 -8.40 -22.57 4.18
C SER A 58 -8.36 -23.70 3.16
N ALA A 59 -7.82 -24.85 3.54
CA ALA A 59 -7.90 -26.08 2.74
C ALA A 59 -8.26 -27.28 3.61
N ALA A 60 -8.92 -28.28 3.02
CA ALA A 60 -9.35 -29.47 3.74
C ALA A 60 -8.16 -30.29 4.28
N GLY A 61 -8.27 -30.73 5.53
CA GLY A 61 -7.33 -31.64 6.16
C GLY A 61 -6.30 -30.95 7.06
N GLY A 62 -6.55 -29.69 7.41
CA GLY A 62 -5.74 -28.99 8.39
C GLY A 62 -6.16 -29.29 9.82
N ASP A 63 -5.20 -29.31 10.75
CA ASP A 63 -5.39 -29.70 12.14
C ASP A 63 -4.34 -29.08 13.07
N LEU A 64 -4.70 -28.89 14.34
CA LEU A 64 -3.78 -28.58 15.42
C LEU A 64 -3.12 -29.87 15.92
N MET A 65 -1.80 -29.90 15.87
CA MET A 65 -0.98 -31.05 16.22
C MET A 65 -0.21 -30.76 17.50
N LEU A 66 -0.14 -31.73 18.40
CA LEU A 66 0.69 -31.72 19.59
C LEU A 66 1.77 -32.78 19.44
N ARG A 67 3.00 -32.45 19.82
CA ARG A 67 4.10 -33.39 19.89
C ARG A 67 4.71 -33.38 21.28
N ASP A 68 4.88 -34.57 21.86
CA ASP A 68 5.30 -34.72 23.25
C ASP A 68 6.65 -34.07 23.56
N LYS A 69 7.54 -34.01 22.56
CA LYS A 69 8.87 -33.41 22.64
C LYS A 69 9.32 -32.89 21.29
N SER A 70 10.27 -31.96 21.28
CA SER A 70 10.93 -31.41 20.10
C SER A 70 11.93 -32.39 19.46
N SER A 71 11.51 -33.64 19.20
CA SER A 71 12.32 -34.70 18.58
C SER A 71 11.56 -35.40 17.45
N PRO A 72 12.21 -35.78 16.33
CA PRO A 72 11.61 -36.57 15.24
C PRO A 72 11.01 -37.92 15.62
N THR A 73 11.37 -38.45 16.79
CA THR A 73 10.90 -39.75 17.28
C THR A 73 9.77 -39.66 18.30
N ALA A 74 9.42 -38.45 18.76
CA ALA A 74 8.35 -38.24 19.73
C ALA A 74 6.96 -38.57 19.16
N THR A 75 6.05 -38.97 20.05
CA THR A 75 4.64 -39.20 19.70
C THR A 75 3.98 -37.90 19.25
N GLU A 76 3.16 -37.99 18.21
CA GLU A 76 2.35 -36.90 17.67
C GLU A 76 0.86 -37.20 17.92
N HIS A 77 0.11 -36.19 18.32
CA HIS A 77 -1.31 -36.24 18.62
C HIS A 77 -2.06 -35.20 17.79
N ASN A 78 -3.12 -35.62 17.09
CA ASN A 78 -4.03 -34.69 16.43
C ASN A 78 -5.11 -34.24 17.42
N LEU A 79 -5.07 -32.99 17.84
CA LEU A 79 -5.96 -32.46 18.86
C LEU A 79 -7.35 -32.13 18.30
N THR A 80 -7.44 -31.72 17.03
CA THR A 80 -8.66 -31.14 16.45
C THR A 80 -9.41 -32.07 15.49
N ALA A 81 -8.93 -33.29 15.24
CA ALA A 81 -9.55 -34.25 14.32
C ALA A 81 -11.06 -34.43 14.52
N ARG A 82 -11.53 -34.42 15.78
CA ARG A 82 -12.97 -34.56 16.11
C ARG A 82 -13.82 -33.40 15.60
N PHE A 83 -13.23 -32.23 15.39
CA PHE A 83 -13.89 -31.03 14.89
C PHE A 83 -13.66 -30.86 13.38
N THR A 84 -12.43 -30.98 12.91
CA THR A 84 -12.09 -30.77 11.50
C THR A 84 -12.63 -31.88 10.60
N ALA A 85 -12.67 -33.12 11.10
CA ALA A 85 -13.11 -34.30 10.37
C ALA A 85 -12.45 -34.46 8.98
N GLY A 86 -11.20 -33.99 8.84
CA GLY A 86 -10.46 -33.99 7.56
C GLY A 86 -10.94 -32.97 6.52
N VAL A 87 -11.93 -32.13 6.85
CA VAL A 87 -12.50 -31.08 5.98
C VAL A 87 -12.19 -29.67 6.50
N GLY A 88 -12.03 -29.54 7.81
CA GLY A 88 -11.63 -28.30 8.47
C GLY A 88 -10.15 -27.96 8.29
N ASP A 89 -9.77 -26.86 8.94
CA ASP A 89 -8.43 -26.30 8.96
C ASP A 89 -8.20 -25.60 10.32
N ALA A 90 -6.94 -25.48 10.75
CA ALA A 90 -6.51 -24.76 11.94
C ALA A 90 -5.40 -23.78 11.56
N SER A 91 -5.17 -22.74 12.36
CA SER A 91 -4.06 -21.80 12.15
C SER A 91 -3.67 -21.07 13.43
N ASP A 92 -2.47 -20.48 13.40
CA ASP A 92 -1.99 -19.45 14.32
C ASP A 92 -2.14 -19.76 15.83
N PRO A 93 -1.64 -20.91 16.31
CA PRO A 93 -1.63 -21.19 17.74
C PRO A 93 -0.66 -20.28 18.49
N GLU A 94 -1.07 -19.85 19.69
CA GLU A 94 -0.27 -19.10 20.66
C GLU A 94 -0.41 -19.69 22.05
N VAL A 95 0.71 -19.76 22.79
CA VAL A 95 0.76 -20.34 24.14
C VAL A 95 0.52 -19.28 25.21
N SER A 96 -0.22 -19.63 26.27
CA SER A 96 -0.32 -18.83 27.49
C SER A 96 1.02 -18.70 28.19
N TYR A 97 1.23 -17.64 28.97
CA TYR A 97 2.51 -17.37 29.61
C TYR A 97 2.94 -18.44 30.62
N ASP A 98 1.99 -19.16 31.22
CA ASP A 98 2.26 -20.30 32.11
C ASP A 98 2.51 -21.64 31.37
N GLY A 99 2.40 -21.66 30.03
CA GLY A 99 2.61 -22.84 29.21
C GLY A 99 1.46 -23.86 29.23
N LYS A 100 0.31 -23.52 29.83
CA LYS A 100 -0.78 -24.49 30.08
C LYS A 100 -1.96 -24.39 29.13
N LYS A 101 -2.06 -23.35 28.32
CA LYS A 101 -3.16 -23.15 27.37
C LYS A 101 -2.65 -22.75 26.01
N VAL A 102 -3.41 -23.09 24.98
CA VAL A 102 -3.14 -22.70 23.59
C VAL A 102 -4.38 -22.01 23.04
N VAL A 103 -4.26 -20.75 22.62
CA VAL A 103 -5.30 -20.07 21.82
C VAL A 103 -4.96 -20.25 20.35
N PHE A 104 -5.95 -20.48 19.48
CA PHE A 104 -5.73 -20.74 18.06
C PHE A 104 -7.00 -20.45 17.25
N ALA A 105 -6.88 -20.39 15.92
CA ALA A 105 -8.02 -20.29 15.03
C ALA A 105 -8.40 -21.68 14.47
N LEU A 106 -9.71 -21.96 14.40
CA LEU A 106 -10.22 -23.22 13.86
C LEU A 106 -11.43 -22.96 12.97
N LYS A 107 -11.38 -23.49 11.76
CA LYS A 107 -12.51 -23.58 10.84
C LYS A 107 -12.92 -25.03 10.71
N CYS A 108 -14.16 -25.34 11.05
CA CYS A 108 -14.68 -26.70 10.92
C CYS A 108 -16.06 -26.73 10.24
N PRO A 109 -16.40 -27.81 9.52
CA PRO A 109 -17.59 -27.87 8.67
C PRO A 109 -18.86 -27.87 9.51
N THR A 110 -19.87 -27.10 9.08
CA THR A 110 -21.18 -27.00 9.76
C THR A 110 -21.93 -28.34 9.86
N ALA A 111 -21.61 -29.29 8.98
CA ALA A 111 -22.13 -30.64 9.01
C ALA A 111 -21.60 -31.49 10.19
N ASN A 112 -20.47 -31.10 10.80
CA ASN A 112 -19.93 -31.83 11.94
C ASN A 112 -20.84 -31.66 13.17
N THR A 113 -21.15 -32.79 13.80
CA THR A 113 -22.05 -32.89 14.94
C THR A 113 -21.37 -32.75 16.30
N ALA A 114 -20.03 -32.64 16.34
CA ALA A 114 -19.27 -32.45 17.56
C ALA A 114 -19.77 -31.25 18.39
N THR A 115 -19.68 -31.39 19.71
CA THR A 115 -20.10 -30.37 20.67
C THR A 115 -18.91 -29.79 21.41
N ILE A 116 -19.07 -28.59 21.95
CA ILE A 116 -18.07 -27.94 22.79
C ILE A 116 -18.06 -28.62 24.16
N ASP A 117 -16.87 -28.89 24.70
CA ASP A 117 -16.70 -29.55 25.99
C ASP A 117 -17.39 -28.75 27.11
N GLY A 118 -17.99 -29.46 28.07
CA GLY A 118 -18.57 -28.85 29.27
C GLY A 118 -19.80 -27.94 29.05
N THR A 119 -20.37 -27.87 27.85
CA THR A 119 -21.53 -27.00 27.57
C THR A 119 -22.88 -27.68 27.90
N PRO A 120 -23.78 -27.03 28.67
CA PRO A 120 -25.11 -27.56 28.95
C PRO A 120 -25.92 -27.77 27.67
N GLY A 121 -26.37 -29.00 27.42
CA GLY A 121 -27.15 -29.35 26.23
C GLY A 121 -26.33 -29.61 24.94
N GLY A 122 -25.00 -29.50 25.00
CA GLY A 122 -24.10 -29.84 23.88
C GLY A 122 -24.16 -28.85 22.71
N ALA A 123 -23.67 -27.62 22.93
CA ALA A 123 -23.64 -26.61 21.87
C ALA A 123 -22.75 -27.09 20.70
N ARG A 124 -23.25 -26.93 19.45
CA ARG A 124 -22.50 -27.31 18.24
C ARG A 124 -21.16 -26.56 18.15
N ALA A 125 -20.09 -27.32 17.92
CA ALA A 125 -18.74 -26.81 17.78
C ALA A 125 -18.56 -25.95 16.52
N CYS A 126 -19.10 -26.39 15.38
CA CYS A 126 -18.76 -25.83 14.08
C CYS A 126 -19.75 -24.80 13.54
N THR A 127 -19.21 -23.70 13.02
CA THR A 127 -19.95 -22.57 12.45
C THR A 127 -19.75 -22.43 10.93
N GLY A 128 -18.77 -23.14 10.36
CA GLY A 128 -18.34 -22.96 8.97
C GLY A 128 -17.39 -21.76 8.75
N ARG A 129 -17.07 -21.00 9.80
CA ARG A 129 -16.17 -19.85 9.77
C ARG A 129 -14.96 -20.05 10.68
N TRP A 130 -13.88 -19.32 10.42
CA TRP A 130 -12.77 -19.22 11.35
C TRP A 130 -13.26 -18.58 12.65
N ASN A 131 -13.06 -19.28 13.75
CA ASN A 131 -13.37 -18.80 15.09
C ASN A 131 -12.17 -19.02 16.01
N ILE A 132 -12.09 -18.25 17.09
CA ILE A 132 -11.03 -18.37 18.08
C ILE A 132 -11.41 -19.45 19.10
N TRP A 133 -10.45 -20.34 19.36
CA TRP A 133 -10.55 -21.45 20.30
C TRP A 133 -9.41 -21.41 21.30
N GLU A 134 -9.64 -22.05 22.44
CA GLU A 134 -8.65 -22.30 23.47
C GLU A 134 -8.64 -23.78 23.81
N TYR A 135 -7.44 -24.35 23.93
CA TYR A 135 -7.18 -25.68 24.44
C TYR A 135 -6.48 -25.56 25.79
N ASP A 136 -7.15 -25.97 26.87
CA ASP A 136 -6.68 -25.82 28.25
C ASP A 136 -6.16 -27.16 28.79
N MET A 137 -4.87 -27.21 29.08
CA MET A 137 -4.17 -28.38 29.62
C MET A 137 -3.96 -28.28 31.14
N SER A 138 -4.51 -27.26 31.80
CA SER A 138 -4.26 -27.01 33.24
C SER A 138 -4.70 -28.16 34.15
N ALA A 139 -5.73 -28.91 33.75
CA ALA A 139 -6.26 -30.06 34.45
C ALA A 139 -5.83 -31.41 33.84
N ALA A 140 -5.00 -31.39 32.79
CA ALA A 140 -4.54 -32.61 32.14
C ALA A 140 -3.62 -33.41 33.08
N PRO A 141 -3.67 -34.76 33.08
CA PRO A 141 -2.75 -35.57 33.86
C PRO A 141 -1.28 -35.29 33.48
N ALA A 142 -0.36 -35.44 34.42
CA ALA A 142 1.07 -35.24 34.18
C ALA A 142 1.55 -36.13 33.02
N GLY A 143 2.18 -35.52 32.01
CA GLY A 143 2.65 -36.22 30.81
C GLY A 143 1.54 -36.58 29.79
N LYS A 144 0.31 -36.08 29.98
CA LYS A 144 -0.84 -36.29 29.09
C LYS A 144 -1.40 -34.98 28.56
N LEU A 145 -0.52 -34.15 27.96
CA LEU A 145 -0.91 -32.85 27.40
C LEU A 145 -1.96 -32.96 26.28
N ASN A 146 -2.16 -34.15 25.71
CA ASN A 146 -3.20 -34.47 24.74
C ASN A 146 -4.60 -34.70 25.34
N GLU A 147 -4.76 -34.61 26.67
CA GLU A 147 -6.02 -34.81 27.42
C GLU A 147 -6.57 -33.50 28.04
N GLY A 148 -6.38 -32.38 27.36
CA GLY A 148 -6.92 -31.07 27.73
C GLY A 148 -8.38 -30.86 27.29
N VAL A 149 -8.92 -29.68 27.60
CA VAL A 149 -10.33 -29.31 27.35
C VAL A 149 -10.41 -28.18 26.34
N PHE A 150 -11.35 -28.28 25.39
CA PHE A 150 -11.58 -27.23 24.39
C PHE A 150 -12.67 -26.26 24.78
N ARG A 151 -12.38 -24.99 24.59
CA ARG A 151 -13.32 -23.87 24.74
C ARG A 151 -13.35 -23.07 23.44
N ARG A 152 -14.55 -22.72 22.99
CA ARG A 152 -14.73 -21.80 21.84
C ARG A 152 -14.94 -20.38 22.37
N LEU A 153 -14.11 -19.43 21.95
CA LEU A 153 -14.15 -18.04 22.41
C LEU A 153 -15.01 -17.15 21.51
N THR A 154 -15.00 -17.37 20.18
CA THR A 154 -15.90 -16.68 19.25
C THR A 154 -16.83 -17.65 18.53
N ALA A 155 -17.99 -17.16 18.06
CA ALA A 155 -19.01 -18.01 17.44
C ALA A 155 -19.63 -17.37 16.19
N SER A 156 -18.84 -16.59 15.44
CA SER A 156 -19.32 -15.96 14.21
C SER A 156 -19.70 -17.01 13.15
N THR A 157 -20.81 -16.73 12.47
CA THR A 157 -21.30 -17.48 11.29
C THR A 157 -21.14 -16.67 10.01
N SER A 158 -20.77 -15.39 10.11
CA SER A 158 -20.66 -14.43 9.00
C SER A 158 -19.23 -13.98 8.72
N ASP A 159 -18.38 -14.03 9.73
CA ASP A 159 -17.05 -13.40 9.76
C ASP A 159 -16.01 -14.44 10.16
N ASP A 160 -14.76 -14.16 9.83
CA ASP A 160 -13.62 -15.01 10.09
C ASP A 160 -12.70 -14.30 11.10
N ASP A 161 -12.44 -14.97 12.23
CA ASP A 161 -11.54 -14.52 13.31
C ASP A 161 -10.27 -15.40 13.31
N VAL A 162 -9.08 -14.79 13.18
CA VAL A 162 -7.76 -15.45 12.99
C VAL A 162 -6.65 -14.75 13.80
N ASP A 163 -5.42 -15.26 13.77
CA ASP A 163 -4.22 -14.70 14.42
C ASP A 163 -4.40 -14.31 15.92
N PRO A 164 -4.88 -15.20 16.82
CA PRO A 164 -5.12 -14.82 18.21
C PRO A 164 -3.85 -14.80 19.07
N VAL A 165 -3.80 -13.91 20.06
CA VAL A 165 -2.78 -13.87 21.12
C VAL A 165 -3.37 -13.48 22.47
N TYR A 166 -2.87 -14.07 23.56
CA TYR A 166 -3.27 -13.71 24.92
C TYR A 166 -2.79 -12.30 25.33
N LEU A 167 -3.63 -11.59 26.07
CA LEU A 167 -3.24 -10.41 26.85
C LEU A 167 -2.80 -10.82 28.27
N PRO A 168 -1.84 -10.10 28.88
CA PRO A 168 -1.37 -10.38 30.24
C PRO A 168 -2.45 -10.15 31.30
N ALA A 169 -2.22 -10.70 32.49
CA ALA A 169 -3.09 -10.66 33.67
C ALA A 169 -4.52 -11.17 33.40
N GLY A 170 -4.67 -12.12 32.47
CA GLY A 170 -5.96 -12.67 32.09
C GLY A 170 -6.94 -11.64 31.52
N ARG A 171 -6.44 -10.52 30.98
CA ARG A 171 -7.29 -9.44 30.44
C ARG A 171 -8.06 -9.83 29.19
N GLY A 172 -7.59 -10.84 28.46
CA GLY A 172 -8.31 -11.42 27.32
C GLY A 172 -7.42 -11.81 26.16
N VAL A 173 -7.91 -11.57 24.94
CA VAL A 173 -7.27 -11.99 23.69
C VAL A 173 -7.36 -10.86 22.66
N ILE A 174 -6.27 -10.65 21.92
CA ILE A 174 -6.24 -9.86 20.68
C ILE A 174 -6.26 -10.82 19.50
N PHE A 175 -6.94 -10.48 18.42
CA PHE A 175 -7.02 -11.30 17.21
C PHE A 175 -7.32 -10.44 15.98
N ALA A 176 -7.03 -10.95 14.78
CA ALA A 176 -7.44 -10.31 13.52
C ALA A 176 -8.84 -10.79 13.11
N SER A 177 -9.69 -9.89 12.59
CA SER A 177 -11.05 -10.24 12.17
C SER A 177 -11.56 -9.35 11.05
N ASN A 178 -12.35 -9.93 10.15
CA ASN A 178 -12.95 -9.25 8.99
C ASN A 178 -14.37 -8.72 9.26
N ARG A 179 -14.79 -8.74 10.53
CA ARG A 179 -16.13 -8.30 10.97
C ARG A 179 -16.42 -6.81 10.77
N GLN A 180 -15.39 -5.96 10.78
CA GLN A 180 -15.49 -4.51 10.56
C GLN A 180 -16.63 -3.82 11.34
N ALA A 181 -16.83 -4.19 12.60
CA ALA A 181 -18.06 -3.87 13.35
C ALA A 181 -18.32 -2.35 13.47
N LYS A 182 -17.24 -1.56 13.56
CA LYS A 182 -17.31 -0.09 13.58
C LYS A 182 -16.97 0.51 12.21
N SER A 183 -15.89 0.07 11.56
CA SER A 183 -15.48 0.66 10.27
C SER A 183 -16.54 0.54 9.18
N SER A 184 -17.31 -0.56 9.13
CA SER A 184 -18.37 -0.74 8.13
C SER A 184 -19.51 0.27 8.25
N ARG A 185 -19.68 0.91 9.41
CA ARG A 185 -20.71 1.95 9.65
C ARG A 185 -20.15 3.36 9.49
N ASN A 186 -18.86 3.53 9.74
CA ASN A 186 -18.15 4.80 9.70
C ASN A 186 -17.42 5.03 8.36
N GLN A 187 -17.88 4.37 7.29
CA GLN A 187 -17.27 4.55 5.98
C GLN A 187 -17.45 5.97 5.47
N ALA A 188 -16.70 6.26 4.41
CA ALA A 188 -16.83 7.54 3.76
C ALA A 188 -18.21 7.79 3.15
N LEU A 189 -18.51 9.07 2.94
CA LEU A 189 -19.70 9.51 2.21
C LEU A 189 -21.04 9.15 2.88
N GLY A 190 -21.03 8.83 4.18
CA GLY A 190 -22.23 8.63 5.00
C GLY A 190 -22.97 7.32 4.71
N ARG A 191 -22.26 6.29 4.24
CA ARG A 191 -22.85 5.00 3.86
C ARG A 191 -22.27 3.88 4.73
N ALA A 192 -23.06 2.83 4.95
CA ALA A 192 -22.58 1.64 5.63
C ALA A 192 -22.29 0.51 4.62
N TYR A 193 -21.07 -0.01 4.60
CA TYR A 193 -20.65 -1.13 3.77
C TYR A 193 -19.36 -1.75 4.31
N PHE A 194 -19.14 -3.04 4.02
CA PHE A 194 -17.87 -3.70 4.33
C PHE A 194 -16.81 -3.27 3.31
N ALA A 195 -15.63 -2.89 3.78
CA ALA A 195 -14.47 -2.60 2.95
C ALA A 195 -13.81 -3.90 2.44
N ALA A 196 -13.39 -3.90 1.18
CA ALA A 196 -12.35 -4.79 0.68
C ALA A 196 -10.97 -4.13 0.86
N ASP A 197 -9.91 -4.94 0.85
CA ASP A 197 -8.54 -4.44 0.85
C ASP A 197 -8.21 -3.60 -0.40
N GLU A 198 -7.07 -2.91 -0.39
CA GLU A 198 -6.64 -2.00 -1.46
C GLU A 198 -6.22 -2.74 -2.77
N TYR A 199 -6.37 -4.07 -2.83
CA TYR A 199 -6.38 -4.84 -4.10
C TYR A 199 -7.77 -5.33 -4.50
N GLU A 200 -8.82 -4.96 -3.77
CA GLU A 200 -10.21 -5.34 -3.98
C GLU A 200 -10.46 -6.87 -3.85
N ARG A 201 -9.63 -7.60 -3.09
CA ARG A 201 -9.67 -9.08 -3.06
C ARG A 201 -10.55 -9.66 -1.97
N GLU A 202 -10.30 -9.31 -0.71
CA GLU A 202 -11.03 -9.85 0.44
C GLU A 202 -11.43 -8.76 1.45
N ARG A 203 -12.35 -9.10 2.36
CA ARG A 203 -12.74 -8.17 3.43
C ARG A 203 -11.53 -7.91 4.34
N VAL A 204 -11.29 -6.64 4.61
CA VAL A 204 -10.15 -6.20 5.42
C VAL A 204 -10.16 -6.84 6.80
N LEU A 205 -8.99 -7.35 7.20
CA LEU A 205 -8.72 -7.89 8.54
C LEU A 205 -8.11 -6.79 9.39
N ASN A 206 -8.75 -6.47 10.52
CA ASN A 206 -8.20 -5.54 11.50
C ASN A 206 -8.13 -6.21 12.88
N LEU A 207 -7.32 -5.66 13.77
CA LEU A 207 -7.18 -6.18 15.12
C LEU A 207 -8.43 -5.86 15.94
N HIS A 208 -8.82 -6.83 16.75
CA HIS A 208 -9.91 -6.78 17.71
C HIS A 208 -9.44 -7.28 19.06
N SER A 209 -10.03 -6.75 20.13
CA SER A 209 -9.83 -7.24 21.49
C SER A 209 -11.11 -7.90 22.00
N MET A 210 -10.98 -8.85 22.92
CA MET A 210 -12.09 -9.42 23.68
C MET A 210 -11.64 -9.78 25.08
N SER A 211 -12.60 -9.94 26.00
CA SER A 211 -12.33 -10.47 27.34
C SER A 211 -11.90 -11.94 27.30
N ALA A 212 -11.28 -12.45 28.38
CA ALA A 212 -10.86 -13.85 28.49
C ALA A 212 -12.02 -14.87 28.41
N ALA A 213 -13.26 -14.43 28.57
CA ALA A 213 -14.46 -15.24 28.41
C ALA A 213 -15.01 -15.26 26.96
N GLY A 214 -14.39 -14.53 26.03
CA GLY A 214 -14.89 -14.38 24.65
C GLY A 214 -15.97 -13.31 24.47
N ALA A 215 -16.28 -12.54 25.51
CA ALA A 215 -17.26 -11.45 25.46
C ALA A 215 -16.62 -10.09 25.13
N ASN A 216 -17.45 -9.11 24.77
CA ASN A 216 -17.07 -7.71 24.50
C ASN A 216 -16.04 -7.55 23.37
N VAL A 217 -16.30 -8.17 22.22
CA VAL A 217 -15.41 -7.97 21.07
C VAL A 217 -15.45 -6.51 20.60
N GLN A 218 -14.28 -5.86 20.50
CA GLN A 218 -14.13 -4.48 20.05
C GLN A 218 -13.08 -4.39 18.95
N GLN A 219 -13.38 -3.66 17.88
CA GLN A 219 -12.40 -3.32 16.83
C GLN A 219 -11.43 -2.28 17.38
N ILE A 220 -10.13 -2.53 17.22
CA ILE A 220 -9.07 -1.65 17.74
C ILE A 220 -8.15 -1.05 16.68
N THR A 221 -8.13 -1.59 15.46
CA THR A 221 -7.48 -0.99 14.30
C THR A 221 -8.42 -0.81 13.10
N PHE A 222 -8.05 0.10 12.19
CA PHE A 222 -8.92 0.63 11.13
C PHE A 222 -8.15 0.85 9.81
N ASN A 223 -7.15 0.01 9.54
CA ASN A 223 -6.39 0.06 8.28
C ASN A 223 -7.30 -0.23 7.06
N GLN A 224 -6.93 0.23 5.87
CA GLN A 224 -7.60 -0.15 4.61
C GLN A 224 -7.13 -1.51 4.07
N SER A 225 -5.96 -1.95 4.49
CA SER A 225 -5.42 -3.27 4.24
C SER A 225 -5.32 -4.08 5.55
N HIS A 226 -4.70 -5.27 5.52
CA HIS A 226 -4.70 -6.18 6.65
C HIS A 226 -3.74 -5.76 7.79
N ASP A 227 -4.19 -5.92 9.03
CA ASP A 227 -3.36 -5.97 10.23
C ASP A 227 -3.38 -7.42 10.75
N ARG A 228 -2.21 -8.07 10.81
CA ARG A 228 -2.04 -9.52 11.02
C ARG A 228 -0.96 -9.86 12.05
N ASN A 229 -0.98 -11.11 12.51
CA ASN A 229 0.04 -11.73 13.37
C ASN A 229 0.41 -10.88 14.61
N PRO A 230 -0.57 -10.50 15.45
CA PRO A 230 -0.28 -9.76 16.67
C PRO A 230 0.43 -10.64 17.70
N VAL A 231 1.41 -10.05 18.39
CA VAL A 231 2.05 -10.62 19.58
C VAL A 231 2.14 -9.55 20.68
N ILE A 232 2.27 -9.98 21.94
CA ILE A 232 2.45 -9.04 23.06
C ILE A 232 3.92 -8.93 23.42
N ARG A 233 4.43 -7.70 23.39
CA ARG A 233 5.80 -7.35 23.77
C ARG A 233 5.99 -7.37 25.29
N PRO A 234 7.22 -7.51 25.81
CA PRO A 234 7.48 -7.45 27.26
C PRO A 234 6.97 -6.18 27.96
N ASP A 235 6.86 -5.06 27.25
CA ASP A 235 6.32 -3.80 27.77
C ASP A 235 4.78 -3.73 27.82
N GLY A 236 4.09 -4.79 27.38
CA GLY A 236 2.62 -4.89 27.39
C GLY A 236 1.94 -4.36 26.13
N THR A 237 2.69 -3.75 25.20
CA THR A 237 2.14 -3.29 23.92
C THR A 237 1.95 -4.45 22.95
N ILE A 238 1.01 -4.29 22.03
CA ILE A 238 0.84 -5.18 20.88
C ILE A 238 1.92 -4.84 19.87
N MET A 239 2.57 -5.83 19.28
CA MET A 239 3.39 -5.74 18.07
C MET A 239 2.75 -6.59 16.98
N PHE A 240 2.65 -6.09 15.76
CA PHE A 240 1.95 -6.77 14.68
C PHE A 240 2.46 -6.34 13.31
N SER A 241 2.08 -7.08 12.28
CA SER A 241 2.41 -6.77 10.89
C SER A 241 1.24 -6.04 10.24
N ARG A 242 1.49 -4.82 9.75
CA ARG A 242 0.50 -4.01 9.03
C ARG A 242 0.89 -3.90 7.57
N TRP A 243 -0.05 -4.22 6.69
CA TRP A 243 0.08 -3.98 5.27
C TRP A 243 -0.14 -2.50 4.96
N GLU A 244 0.90 -1.80 4.54
CA GLU A 244 0.84 -0.46 3.97
C GLU A 244 0.69 -0.58 2.45
N HIS A 245 -0.48 -0.21 1.89
CA HIS A 245 -0.75 -0.27 0.45
C HIS A 245 -1.35 1.05 -0.10
N VAL A 246 -0.70 2.18 0.19
CA VAL A 246 -1.13 3.51 -0.26
C VAL A 246 -0.14 4.09 -1.26
N GLY A 247 -0.63 4.43 -2.46
CA GLY A 247 0.24 4.92 -3.54
C GLY A 247 1.28 3.86 -3.89
N ASP A 248 2.54 4.27 -4.06
CA ASP A 248 3.61 3.35 -4.47
C ASP A 248 4.06 2.41 -3.32
N ARG A 249 3.54 2.57 -2.10
CA ARG A 249 3.87 1.67 -0.99
C ARG A 249 3.07 0.40 -1.12
N ASN A 250 3.75 -0.74 -0.98
CA ASN A 250 3.08 -2.03 -0.93
C ASN A 250 3.94 -3.06 -0.19
N ARG A 251 3.69 -3.21 1.11
CA ARG A 251 4.48 -4.08 1.99
C ARG A 251 3.89 -4.26 3.39
N PHE A 252 4.35 -5.27 4.13
CA PHE A 252 4.12 -5.38 5.57
C PHE A 252 5.27 -4.79 6.38
N ALA A 253 4.98 -3.78 7.20
CA ALA A 253 5.90 -3.23 8.19
C ALA A 253 5.44 -3.59 9.61
N VAL A 254 6.37 -3.50 10.58
CA VAL A 254 6.09 -3.85 11.98
C VAL A 254 5.53 -2.63 12.70
N PHE A 255 4.34 -2.75 13.25
CA PHE A 255 3.65 -1.72 14.01
C PHE A 255 3.50 -2.14 15.47
N LYS A 256 3.24 -1.14 16.32
CA LYS A 256 2.85 -1.32 17.71
C LYS A 256 1.62 -0.49 18.06
N ALA A 257 0.89 -0.92 19.08
CA ALA A 257 -0.20 -0.18 19.69
C ALA A 257 -0.41 -0.64 21.14
N LYS A 258 -1.11 0.15 21.96
CA LYS A 258 -1.64 -0.35 23.24
C LYS A 258 -2.81 -1.31 23.01
N PRO A 259 -3.17 -2.16 23.99
CA PRO A 259 -4.25 -3.15 23.88
C PRO A 259 -5.63 -2.57 23.52
N ASP A 260 -5.85 -1.29 23.81
CA ASP A 260 -7.07 -0.57 23.46
C ASP A 260 -7.01 0.07 22.07
N GLY A 261 -5.91 -0.08 21.31
CA GLY A 261 -5.66 0.51 20.00
C GLY A 261 -5.16 1.95 20.01
N THR A 262 -4.96 2.56 21.19
CA THR A 262 -4.30 3.88 21.29
C THR A 262 -2.79 3.76 21.10
N ASP A 263 -2.12 4.88 20.86
CA ASP A 263 -0.68 4.96 20.61
C ASP A 263 -0.20 4.06 19.46
N LEU A 264 -1.02 3.93 18.41
CA LEU A 264 -0.65 3.18 17.22
C LEU A 264 0.50 3.88 16.49
N PHE A 265 1.61 3.17 16.28
CA PHE A 265 2.75 3.69 15.53
C PHE A 265 3.58 2.59 14.88
N VAL A 266 4.29 2.95 13.83
CA VAL A 266 5.30 2.07 13.24
C VAL A 266 6.45 1.84 14.23
N LEU A 267 6.82 0.57 14.40
CA LEU A 267 7.98 0.16 15.18
C LEU A 267 9.23 0.06 14.29
N TYR A 268 9.12 -0.59 13.12
CA TYR A 268 10.23 -0.83 12.20
C TYR A 268 9.77 -1.20 10.78
N GLY A 269 10.61 -0.96 9.77
CA GLY A 269 10.47 -1.55 8.44
C GLY A 269 9.78 -0.67 7.40
N ALA A 270 9.33 0.53 7.79
CA ALA A 270 8.66 1.44 6.89
C ALA A 270 9.60 2.14 5.88
N HIS A 271 10.91 1.93 5.94
CA HIS A 271 11.85 2.31 4.88
C HIS A 271 13.04 1.36 4.79
N SER A 272 12.94 0.17 5.39
CA SER A 272 13.96 -0.87 5.31
C SER A 272 13.89 -1.63 3.98
N PRO A 273 14.99 -2.30 3.56
CA PRO A 273 14.95 -3.23 2.45
C PRO A 273 14.15 -4.49 2.80
N GLY A 274 13.86 -5.28 1.76
CA GLY A 274 12.90 -6.37 1.80
C GLY A 274 11.46 -5.84 1.70
N ASN A 275 10.52 -6.75 1.46
CA ASN A 275 9.13 -6.34 1.30
C ASN A 275 8.34 -6.52 2.61
N SER A 276 8.06 -7.73 3.05
CA SER A 276 7.08 -7.99 4.11
C SER A 276 7.68 -8.64 5.36
N TYR A 277 7.66 -7.92 6.48
CA TYR A 277 7.91 -8.46 7.82
C TYR A 277 6.60 -9.04 8.36
N LEU A 278 6.44 -10.37 8.32
CA LEU A 278 5.13 -11.00 8.57
C LEU A 278 4.94 -11.56 9.99
N HIS A 279 6.01 -12.04 10.64
CA HIS A 279 5.91 -12.75 11.93
C HIS A 279 6.86 -12.15 12.98
N PRO A 280 6.67 -10.89 13.40
CA PRO A 280 7.55 -10.24 14.37
C PRO A 280 7.36 -10.82 15.78
N ARG A 281 8.45 -11.16 16.47
CA ARG A 281 8.48 -11.66 17.85
C ARG A 281 9.70 -11.13 18.61
N ASP A 282 9.55 -10.77 19.89
CA ASP A 282 10.71 -10.41 20.73
C ASP A 282 11.56 -11.66 21.06
N MET A 283 12.88 -11.50 21.06
CA MET A 283 13.83 -12.51 21.54
C MET A 283 13.82 -12.62 23.08
N ASP A 284 14.35 -13.72 23.64
CA ASP A 284 14.38 -13.93 25.09
C ASP A 284 15.11 -12.76 25.79
N PRO A 285 14.45 -12.07 26.75
CA PRO A 285 15.07 -10.98 27.50
C PRO A 285 16.30 -11.40 28.33
N ARG A 286 16.52 -12.71 28.55
CA ARG A 286 17.69 -13.26 29.25
C ARG A 286 18.83 -13.68 28.33
N GLY A 287 18.58 -13.73 27.02
CA GLY A 287 19.55 -14.23 26.05
C GLY A 287 20.48 -13.15 25.50
N ALA A 288 21.31 -13.54 24.53
CA ALA A 288 22.30 -12.68 23.89
C ALA A 288 21.67 -11.59 23.01
N ASN A 289 20.52 -11.85 22.39
CA ASN A 289 19.82 -10.91 21.51
C ASN A 289 18.65 -10.20 22.21
N LYS A 290 18.71 -10.10 23.55
CA LYS A 290 17.69 -9.44 24.37
C LYS A 290 17.29 -8.07 23.82
N GLY A 291 15.98 -7.82 23.74
CA GLY A 291 15.41 -6.57 23.24
C GLY A 291 15.42 -6.41 21.72
N GLN A 292 15.91 -7.40 20.97
CA GLN A 292 15.77 -7.46 19.52
C GLN A 292 14.51 -8.23 19.11
N VAL A 293 14.07 -7.99 17.88
CA VAL A 293 12.87 -8.60 17.28
C VAL A 293 13.31 -9.55 16.17
N LEU A 294 12.83 -10.78 16.19
CA LEU A 294 12.94 -11.73 15.09
C LEU A 294 11.70 -11.61 14.20
N SER A 295 11.87 -11.60 12.88
CA SER A 295 10.77 -11.73 11.93
C SER A 295 11.19 -12.51 10.70
N SER A 296 10.24 -13.20 10.08
CA SER A 296 10.38 -13.60 8.68
C SER A 296 10.34 -12.36 7.78
N LEU A 297 11.11 -12.34 6.69
CA LEU A 297 11.11 -11.31 5.66
C LEU A 297 10.89 -11.96 4.28
N MET A 298 9.83 -11.56 3.57
CA MET A 298 9.40 -12.23 2.34
C MET A 298 8.74 -11.29 1.32
N PRO A 299 8.52 -11.72 0.07
CA PRO A 299 7.69 -11.01 -0.90
C PRO A 299 6.20 -11.10 -0.54
N LEU A 300 5.37 -10.21 -1.09
CA LEU A 300 3.90 -10.21 -0.92
C LEU A 300 3.21 -11.47 -1.46
N SER A 301 3.82 -12.17 -2.42
CA SER A 301 3.21 -13.33 -3.05
C SER A 301 4.24 -14.20 -3.78
N GLY A 302 3.79 -15.38 -4.20
CA GLY A 302 4.54 -16.26 -5.11
C GLY A 302 5.58 -17.14 -4.42
N THR A 303 5.77 -17.02 -3.11
CA THR A 303 6.73 -17.85 -2.35
C THR A 303 6.07 -18.87 -1.44
N GLN A 304 4.73 -18.88 -1.35
CA GLN A 304 3.94 -19.69 -0.40
C GLN A 304 4.34 -19.33 1.05
N GLU A 305 4.14 -18.07 1.42
CA GLU A 305 4.57 -17.43 2.69
C GLU A 305 5.99 -17.81 3.15
N GLY A 306 6.95 -17.83 2.23
CA GLY A 306 8.32 -18.26 2.52
C GLY A 306 9.36 -17.17 2.27
N GLY A 307 10.27 -16.97 3.21
CA GLY A 307 11.32 -15.96 3.12
C GLY A 307 12.58 -16.30 3.92
N SER A 308 13.30 -15.26 4.30
CA SER A 308 14.45 -15.32 5.20
C SER A 308 14.06 -14.99 6.64
N MET A 309 14.99 -15.14 7.58
CA MET A 309 14.80 -14.79 9.00
C MET A 309 15.73 -13.64 9.39
N HIS A 310 15.16 -12.54 9.85
CA HIS A 310 15.90 -11.34 10.21
C HIS A 310 15.74 -10.99 11.69
N LEU A 311 16.88 -10.73 12.31
CA LEU A 311 16.98 -10.14 13.64
C LEU A 311 17.08 -8.62 13.50
N ILE A 312 16.24 -7.90 14.24
CA ILE A 312 15.97 -6.47 14.09
C ILE A 312 16.27 -5.77 15.42
N ASN A 313 17.16 -4.79 15.40
CA ASN A 313 17.44 -3.94 16.55
C ASN A 313 16.51 -2.71 16.56
N ALA A 314 15.22 -2.96 16.78
CA ALA A 314 14.20 -1.91 16.89
C ALA A 314 14.28 -1.11 18.20
N ALA A 315 15.32 -1.28 19.03
CA ALA A 315 15.59 -0.38 20.15
C ALA A 315 16.50 0.77 19.70
N SER A 316 17.56 0.45 18.96
CA SER A 316 18.59 1.40 18.53
C SER A 316 18.37 1.96 17.12
N TYR A 317 17.42 1.43 16.34
CA TYR A 317 17.19 1.84 14.96
C TYR A 317 15.71 2.04 14.65
N SER A 318 15.40 3.03 13.82
CA SER A 318 14.05 3.26 13.29
C SER A 318 13.81 2.49 11.98
N GLU A 319 14.88 2.25 11.23
CA GLU A 319 14.92 1.57 9.92
C GLU A 319 16.31 0.91 9.75
N PHE A 320 16.53 0.19 8.66
CA PHE A 320 17.78 -0.56 8.38
C PHE A 320 19.07 0.19 8.68
N ASN A 321 19.18 1.43 8.20
CA ASN A 321 20.36 2.29 8.38
C ASN A 321 19.98 3.65 8.97
N THR A 322 19.00 3.67 9.90
CA THR A 322 18.57 4.89 10.58
C THR A 322 18.74 4.73 12.08
N PRO A 323 19.91 5.05 12.63
CA PRO A 323 20.18 4.94 14.06
C PRO A 323 19.34 5.92 14.88
N ALA A 324 19.15 5.59 16.15
CA ALA A 324 18.39 6.41 17.09
C ALA A 324 19.12 7.71 17.47
N ASN A 325 20.47 7.70 17.49
CA ASN A 325 21.30 8.84 17.84
C ASN A 325 22.74 8.65 17.32
N THR A 326 23.59 9.66 17.50
CA THR A 326 24.99 9.69 17.05
C THR A 326 25.94 8.70 17.73
N THR A 327 25.52 8.06 18.83
CA THR A 327 26.34 7.03 19.52
C THR A 327 26.10 5.61 18.98
N VAL A 328 25.07 5.44 18.15
CA VAL A 328 24.74 4.18 17.47
C VAL A 328 25.34 4.21 16.07
N ALA A 329 25.89 3.10 15.60
CA ALA A 329 26.45 2.99 14.26
C ALA A 329 25.41 3.31 13.17
N ALA A 330 25.85 3.85 12.03
CA ALA A 330 24.94 4.25 10.95
C ALA A 330 24.24 3.06 10.24
N ALA A 331 24.72 1.84 10.45
CA ALA A 331 24.18 0.63 9.84
C ALA A 331 24.07 -0.50 10.87
N GLY A 332 23.14 -1.43 10.63
CA GLY A 332 22.94 -2.62 11.47
C GLY A 332 21.57 -2.71 12.13
N GLY A 333 20.55 -2.03 11.58
CA GLY A 333 19.18 -2.09 12.09
C GLY A 333 18.53 -3.47 11.91
N GLN A 334 18.95 -4.26 10.92
CA GLN A 334 18.56 -5.66 10.77
C GLN A 334 19.71 -6.51 10.24
N VAL A 335 19.71 -7.81 10.55
CA VAL A 335 20.69 -8.79 10.08
C VAL A 335 19.98 -10.13 9.83
N GLU A 336 20.32 -10.80 8.73
CA GLU A 336 19.87 -12.18 8.52
C GLU A 336 20.58 -13.12 9.49
N ILE A 337 19.82 -13.94 10.22
CA ILE A 337 20.38 -14.73 11.33
C ILE A 337 21.00 -16.06 10.87
N THR A 338 20.70 -16.52 9.66
CA THR A 338 21.10 -17.84 9.17
C THR A 338 22.53 -17.86 8.64
N GLY A 339 23.21 -19.00 8.78
CA GLY A 339 24.60 -19.15 8.30
C GLY A 339 24.73 -19.11 6.77
N ASN A 340 23.72 -19.63 6.07
CA ASN A 340 23.56 -19.49 4.62
C ASN A 340 22.39 -18.54 4.36
N ALA A 341 22.53 -17.67 3.37
CA ALA A 341 21.46 -16.76 2.98
C ALA A 341 20.23 -17.54 2.48
N LEU A 342 19.10 -17.28 3.12
CA LEU A 342 17.77 -17.57 2.64
C LEU A 342 17.33 -16.41 1.73
N SER A 343 16.49 -16.70 0.73
CA SER A 343 15.98 -15.65 -0.16
C SER A 343 14.75 -14.98 0.44
N ASP A 344 14.79 -13.67 0.60
CA ASP A 344 13.64 -12.79 0.87
C ASP A 344 12.94 -12.30 -0.41
N GLY A 345 13.44 -12.70 -1.58
CA GLY A 345 12.91 -12.40 -2.91
C GLY A 345 12.09 -13.55 -3.51
N ARG A 346 11.51 -13.32 -4.69
CA ARG A 346 10.75 -14.31 -5.48
C ARG A 346 11.63 -15.28 -6.28
N ALA A 347 12.94 -15.05 -6.34
CA ALA A 347 13.87 -15.92 -7.06
C ALA A 347 13.98 -17.31 -6.42
N LEU A 348 14.54 -18.27 -7.16
CA LEU A 348 14.81 -19.62 -6.67
C LEU A 348 15.68 -19.56 -5.40
N ALA A 349 15.15 -20.07 -4.29
CA ALA A 349 15.79 -19.94 -2.98
C ALA A 349 16.64 -21.18 -2.65
N LEU A 350 17.90 -21.21 -3.10
CA LEU A 350 18.80 -22.37 -2.92
C LEU A 350 19.01 -22.78 -1.46
N GLY A 351 19.02 -21.82 -0.53
CA GLY A 351 19.09 -22.04 0.92
C GLY A 351 17.79 -22.56 1.55
N GLY A 352 16.73 -22.72 0.76
CA GLY A 352 15.39 -23.00 1.26
C GLY A 352 14.62 -21.73 1.65
N ARG A 353 13.46 -21.91 2.25
CA ARG A 353 12.60 -20.81 2.75
C ARG A 353 12.13 -21.13 4.15
N ALA A 354 12.09 -20.11 4.99
CA ALA A 354 11.62 -20.15 6.36
C ALA A 354 10.33 -19.33 6.52
N THR A 355 9.49 -19.74 7.45
CA THR A 355 8.31 -19.02 7.90
C THR A 355 8.01 -19.31 9.37
N THR A 356 7.12 -18.50 9.94
CA THR A 356 6.59 -18.65 11.31
C THR A 356 7.67 -18.95 12.37
N PRO A 357 8.74 -18.12 12.48
CA PRO A 357 9.76 -18.33 13.49
C PRO A 357 9.19 -18.08 14.90
N TYR A 358 9.60 -18.90 15.87
CA TYR A 358 9.22 -18.83 17.27
C TYR A 358 10.47 -18.98 18.16
N PRO A 359 10.98 -17.88 18.75
CA PRO A 359 12.10 -17.93 19.68
C PRO A 359 11.76 -18.71 20.97
N LEU A 360 12.68 -19.56 21.43
CA LEU A 360 12.60 -20.17 22.76
C LEU A 360 13.03 -19.18 23.84
N TRP A 361 12.36 -19.23 24.98
CA TRP A 361 12.63 -18.38 26.14
C TRP A 361 13.25 -19.21 27.25
N ASP A 362 14.39 -19.82 26.96
CA ASP A 362 15.19 -20.67 27.85
C ASP A 362 16.65 -20.19 27.98
N GLY A 363 16.97 -19.01 27.44
CA GLY A 363 18.31 -18.43 27.39
C GLY A 363 19.21 -18.97 26.28
N THR A 364 18.76 -19.91 25.44
CA THR A 364 19.62 -20.54 24.43
C THR A 364 19.57 -19.85 23.06
N GLU A 365 18.67 -18.87 22.85
CA GLU A 365 18.46 -18.17 21.56
C GLU A 365 17.98 -19.07 20.41
N ARG A 366 17.55 -20.30 20.72
CA ARG A 366 17.10 -21.25 19.69
C ARG A 366 15.73 -20.84 19.17
N VAL A 367 15.46 -21.18 17.92
CA VAL A 367 14.24 -20.80 17.22
C VAL A 367 13.57 -22.05 16.65
N LEU A 368 12.32 -22.29 17.03
CA LEU A 368 11.45 -23.20 16.29
C LEU A 368 10.97 -22.50 15.02
N VAL A 369 11.04 -23.16 13.88
CA VAL A 369 10.75 -22.53 12.58
C VAL A 369 10.19 -23.55 11.60
N ALA A 370 9.22 -23.12 10.79
CA ALA A 370 8.78 -23.89 9.63
C ALA A 370 9.74 -23.62 8.47
N TRP A 371 10.51 -24.63 8.06
CA TRP A 371 11.50 -24.50 6.98
C TRP A 371 11.35 -25.60 5.95
N ARG A 372 11.56 -25.22 4.68
CA ARG A 372 11.60 -26.16 3.55
C ARG A 372 12.90 -26.00 2.77
N PRO A 373 13.55 -27.09 2.35
CA PRO A 373 14.67 -27.03 1.43
C PRO A 373 14.21 -26.56 0.03
N CYS A 374 15.16 -26.14 -0.79
CA CYS A 374 14.88 -25.80 -2.18
C CYS A 374 14.44 -27.03 -2.98
N ALA A 375 13.25 -26.97 -3.57
CA ALA A 375 12.73 -27.99 -4.46
C ALA A 375 12.03 -27.35 -5.67
N VAL A 376 12.06 -28.04 -6.80
CA VAL A 376 11.39 -27.67 -8.05
C VAL A 376 10.67 -28.89 -8.62
N THR A 377 9.82 -28.72 -9.63
CA THR A 377 9.34 -29.86 -10.42
C THR A 377 10.19 -30.04 -11.66
N ARG A 378 10.56 -31.28 -11.98
CA ARG A 378 11.17 -31.70 -13.24
C ARG A 378 10.23 -32.71 -13.91
N ASN A 379 9.64 -32.32 -15.04
CA ASN A 379 8.60 -33.06 -15.75
C ASN A 379 7.44 -33.46 -14.83
N GLY A 380 7.04 -32.55 -13.93
CA GLY A 380 5.97 -32.77 -12.95
C GLY A 380 6.39 -33.53 -11.69
N VAL A 381 7.63 -34.03 -11.59
CA VAL A 381 8.14 -34.72 -10.40
C VAL A 381 8.93 -33.77 -9.53
N VAL A 382 8.63 -33.72 -8.23
CA VAL A 382 9.39 -32.88 -7.28
C VAL A 382 10.81 -33.43 -7.12
N VAL A 383 11.81 -32.57 -7.31
CA VAL A 383 13.24 -32.88 -7.15
C VAL A 383 13.94 -31.80 -6.34
N SER A 384 15.03 -32.16 -5.66
CA SER A 384 15.87 -31.21 -4.94
C SER A 384 16.59 -30.26 -5.91
N CYS A 385 16.69 -28.98 -5.55
CA CYS A 385 17.46 -28.00 -6.32
C CYS A 385 18.97 -28.34 -6.40
N THR A 386 19.48 -29.20 -5.50
CA THR A 386 20.86 -29.70 -5.56
C THR A 386 21.12 -30.55 -6.81
N THR A 387 20.07 -31.02 -7.48
CA THR A 387 20.16 -31.79 -8.72
C THR A 387 20.08 -30.93 -9.99
N LEU A 388 20.01 -29.60 -9.84
CA LEU A 388 19.90 -28.68 -10.97
C LEU A 388 21.25 -28.35 -11.59
N THR A 389 21.29 -28.32 -12.92
CA THR A 389 22.42 -27.76 -13.67
C THR A 389 22.45 -26.24 -13.53
N ASP A 390 23.58 -25.62 -13.86
CA ASP A 390 23.68 -24.16 -13.81
C ASP A 390 22.81 -23.49 -14.87
N ASP A 391 22.61 -24.13 -16.03
CA ASP A 391 21.66 -23.67 -17.06
C ASP A 391 20.20 -23.72 -16.58
N GLU A 392 19.80 -24.79 -15.87
CA GLU A 392 18.46 -24.89 -15.29
C GLU A 392 18.24 -23.80 -14.22
N LYS A 393 19.24 -23.52 -13.39
CA LYS A 393 19.18 -22.42 -12.39
C LYS A 393 19.08 -21.06 -13.08
N ALA A 394 19.89 -20.80 -14.10
CA ALA A 394 19.85 -19.56 -14.86
C ALA A 394 18.48 -19.35 -15.54
N MET A 395 17.92 -20.41 -16.11
CA MET A 395 16.59 -20.41 -16.73
C MET A 395 15.48 -20.06 -15.72
N LEU A 396 15.53 -20.64 -14.51
CA LEU A 396 14.56 -20.37 -13.46
C LEU A 396 14.69 -18.96 -12.86
N ALA A 397 15.91 -18.41 -12.86
CA ALA A 397 16.18 -17.06 -12.39
C ALA A 397 15.75 -15.96 -13.40
N ASP A 398 15.54 -16.30 -14.67
CA ASP A 398 15.18 -15.34 -15.71
C ASP A 398 13.69 -14.94 -15.63
N THR A 399 13.46 -13.73 -15.13
CA THR A 399 12.13 -13.13 -14.99
C THR A 399 11.63 -12.40 -16.25
N ASN A 400 12.46 -12.29 -17.29
CA ASN A 400 12.11 -11.64 -18.56
C ASN A 400 11.46 -12.63 -19.56
N ARG A 401 11.05 -13.81 -19.11
CA ARG A 401 10.37 -14.83 -19.91
C ARG A 401 8.88 -14.83 -19.61
N THR A 402 8.05 -14.89 -20.65
CA THR A 402 6.58 -14.88 -20.49
C THR A 402 6.08 -16.08 -19.71
N MET A 403 4.94 -15.92 -19.03
CA MET A 403 4.31 -17.02 -18.29
C MET A 403 4.01 -18.25 -19.17
N THR A 404 3.61 -18.05 -20.43
CA THR A 404 3.37 -19.14 -21.39
C THR A 404 4.64 -19.94 -21.69
N VAL A 405 5.76 -19.25 -21.90
CA VAL A 405 7.04 -19.92 -22.15
C VAL A 405 7.47 -20.71 -20.90
N ARG A 406 7.41 -20.08 -19.72
CA ARG A 406 7.73 -20.74 -18.43
C ARG A 406 6.83 -21.95 -18.16
N ALA A 407 5.57 -21.89 -18.57
CA ALA A 407 4.61 -22.99 -18.44
C ALA A 407 4.89 -24.18 -19.38
N THR A 408 5.84 -24.08 -20.30
CA THR A 408 6.30 -25.20 -21.14
C THR A 408 7.64 -25.79 -20.68
N ASP A 409 8.34 -25.14 -19.74
CA ASP A 409 9.63 -25.62 -19.26
C ASP A 409 9.51 -27.00 -18.60
N SER A 410 10.51 -27.84 -18.83
CA SER A 410 10.61 -29.15 -18.17
C SER A 410 10.93 -29.01 -16.68
N VAL A 411 11.61 -27.93 -16.27
CA VAL A 411 11.91 -27.61 -14.86
C VAL A 411 11.21 -26.33 -14.44
N ARG A 412 10.50 -26.34 -13.30
CA ARG A 412 9.70 -25.21 -12.82
C ARG A 412 9.81 -25.01 -11.31
N ASP A 413 9.92 -23.74 -10.90
CA ASP A 413 9.81 -23.33 -9.49
C ASP A 413 8.35 -23.25 -9.05
N ASN A 414 7.72 -24.42 -8.90
CA ASN A 414 6.32 -24.58 -8.51
C ASN A 414 6.12 -25.79 -7.59
N ALA A 415 7.16 -26.21 -6.88
CA ALA A 415 7.04 -27.30 -5.93
C ALA A 415 6.08 -26.89 -4.78
N PRO A 416 5.21 -27.81 -4.33
CA PRO A 416 4.34 -27.53 -3.19
C PRO A 416 5.14 -27.21 -1.92
N ALA A 417 4.61 -26.33 -1.08
CA ALA A 417 5.24 -25.88 0.15
C ALA A 417 5.25 -26.93 1.28
N ALA A 418 6.01 -28.01 1.16
CA ALA A 418 6.15 -29.01 2.21
C ALA A 418 7.08 -28.52 3.36
N TYR A 419 6.65 -27.52 4.13
CA TYR A 419 7.37 -27.06 5.33
C TYR A 419 7.38 -28.15 6.41
N GLY A 420 8.55 -28.40 7.00
CA GLY A 420 8.67 -29.15 8.25
C GLY A 420 9.02 -28.22 9.41
N ILE A 421 8.84 -28.71 10.63
CA ILE A 421 9.28 -27.98 11.83
C ILE A 421 10.73 -28.32 12.11
N TRP A 422 11.55 -27.29 12.27
CA TRP A 422 12.97 -27.37 12.59
C TRP A 422 13.29 -26.56 13.83
N MET A 423 14.29 -27.00 14.57
CA MET A 423 14.99 -26.21 15.58
C MET A 423 16.24 -25.62 14.93
N TYR A 424 16.32 -24.30 14.85
CA TYR A 424 17.51 -23.57 14.43
C TYR A 424 18.27 -23.04 15.66
N ASP A 425 19.55 -23.36 15.75
CA ASP A 425 20.46 -22.78 16.74
C ASP A 425 21.31 -21.71 16.03
N PRO A 426 21.12 -20.41 16.33
CA PRO A 426 21.87 -19.34 15.70
C PRO A 426 23.34 -19.27 16.15
N THR A 427 23.66 -19.81 17.33
CA THR A 427 25.03 -19.86 17.87
C THR A 427 25.85 -20.93 17.16
N GLN A 428 25.28 -22.13 17.04
CA GLN A 428 25.93 -23.27 16.39
C GLN A 428 25.72 -23.28 14.86
N ARG A 429 24.77 -22.49 14.37
CA ARG A 429 24.30 -22.47 12.97
C ARG A 429 23.82 -23.83 12.48
N THR A 430 23.19 -24.60 13.36
CA THR A 430 22.70 -25.94 13.07
C THR A 430 21.19 -25.96 12.88
N TRP A 431 20.72 -26.82 11.99
CA TRP A 431 19.31 -27.09 11.73
C TRP A 431 19.01 -28.53 12.13
N LEU A 432 18.12 -28.71 13.12
CA LEU A 432 17.68 -30.03 13.56
C LEU A 432 16.21 -30.20 13.25
N ILE A 433 15.86 -31.21 12.47
CA ILE A 433 14.47 -31.50 12.17
C ILE A 433 13.75 -31.93 13.45
N VAL A 434 12.53 -31.47 13.63
CA VAL A 434 11.66 -31.79 14.78
C VAL A 434 10.45 -32.60 14.30
N ALA A 435 9.82 -32.17 13.20
CA ALA A 435 8.68 -32.86 12.61
C ALA A 435 8.66 -32.69 11.10
N ALA A 436 8.53 -33.80 10.37
CA ALA A 436 8.36 -33.81 8.91
C ALA A 436 6.88 -34.03 8.57
N PRO A 437 6.30 -33.26 7.63
CA PRO A 437 4.91 -33.46 7.26
C PRO A 437 4.73 -34.71 6.37
N PRO A 438 3.55 -35.36 6.41
CA PRO A 438 3.19 -36.36 5.41
C PRO A 438 3.05 -35.73 4.01
N ALA A 439 3.14 -36.55 2.97
CA ALA A 439 2.98 -36.09 1.58
C ALA A 439 1.63 -35.37 1.39
N GLY A 440 1.66 -34.24 0.67
CA GLY A 440 0.48 -33.38 0.46
C GLY A 440 0.19 -32.41 1.60
N TYR A 441 1.00 -32.41 2.67
CA TYR A 441 0.84 -31.53 3.83
C TYR A 441 2.12 -30.75 4.15
N MET A 442 1.94 -29.73 4.98
CA MET A 442 2.97 -28.89 5.55
C MET A 442 2.69 -28.66 7.03
N TYR A 443 3.75 -28.44 7.80
CA TYR A 443 3.69 -28.04 9.19
C TYR A 443 4.14 -26.57 9.33
N THR A 444 3.32 -25.75 9.97
CA THR A 444 3.54 -24.31 10.19
C THR A 444 3.26 -23.92 11.64
N ASP A 445 3.60 -22.68 12.01
CA ASP A 445 3.24 -22.06 13.29
C ASP A 445 3.66 -22.87 14.53
N PRO A 446 4.93 -23.30 14.63
CA PRO A 446 5.37 -24.04 15.81
C PRO A 446 5.43 -23.13 17.03
N ILE A 447 4.84 -23.57 18.14
CA ILE A 447 4.95 -22.94 19.45
C ILE A 447 5.46 -23.94 20.49
N ALA A 448 6.35 -23.50 21.38
CA ALA A 448 6.78 -24.32 22.50
C ALA A 448 5.79 -24.21 23.67
N LEU A 449 5.41 -25.36 24.25
CA LEU A 449 4.62 -25.40 25.48
C LEU A 449 5.53 -25.19 26.69
N GLN A 450 6.00 -23.95 26.81
CA GLN A 450 6.96 -23.53 27.82
C GLN A 450 6.42 -22.32 28.59
N ALA A 451 6.55 -22.36 29.92
CA ALA A 451 6.30 -21.20 30.75
C ALA A 451 7.33 -20.10 30.48
N ARG A 452 6.87 -18.87 30.29
CA ARG A 452 7.69 -17.67 30.08
C ARG A 452 7.23 -16.53 31.00
N PRO A 453 8.10 -15.56 31.30
CA PRO A 453 7.69 -14.34 31.99
C PRO A 453 6.48 -13.70 31.30
N GLU A 454 5.45 -13.44 32.10
CA GLU A 454 4.27 -12.70 31.65
C GLU A 454 4.66 -11.24 31.37
N PRO A 455 4.25 -10.65 30.23
CA PRO A 455 4.47 -9.26 29.91
C PRO A 455 3.88 -8.29 30.93
N ASN A 456 4.41 -7.07 30.94
CA ASN A 456 3.82 -5.99 31.71
C ASN A 456 2.40 -5.69 31.26
N VAL A 457 1.59 -5.22 32.20
CA VAL A 457 0.28 -4.68 31.90
C VAL A 457 0.42 -3.19 31.57
N VAL A 458 -0.06 -2.79 30.38
CA VAL A 458 -0.10 -1.38 29.97
C VAL A 458 -1.52 -0.86 30.01
N GLU A 459 -1.69 0.34 30.58
CA GLU A 459 -2.98 1.01 30.65
C GLU A 459 -3.29 1.82 29.37
N PRO A 460 -4.58 1.94 29.01
CA PRO A 460 -5.08 2.84 27.97
C PRO A 460 -4.44 4.23 28.02
N THR A 461 -4.31 4.86 26.85
CA THR A 461 -3.94 6.28 26.82
C THR A 461 -5.08 7.11 27.40
N THR A 462 -4.77 8.09 28.25
CA THR A 462 -5.77 9.04 28.73
C THR A 462 -6.36 9.80 27.54
N VAL A 463 -7.69 9.71 27.38
CA VAL A 463 -8.43 10.35 26.30
C VAL A 463 -9.23 11.55 26.81
N ASP A 464 -9.49 12.52 25.92
CA ASP A 464 -10.45 13.59 26.16
C ASP A 464 -11.88 13.04 26.02
N PRO A 465 -12.68 13.00 27.10
CA PRO A 465 -14.02 12.42 27.06
C PRO A 465 -15.00 13.23 26.20
N THR A 466 -14.75 14.54 26.01
CA THR A 466 -15.58 15.41 25.18
C THR A 466 -15.39 15.08 23.71
N LEU A 467 -14.14 14.91 23.28
CA LEU A 467 -13.81 14.48 21.92
C LEU A 467 -14.24 13.02 21.67
N ALA A 468 -14.07 12.14 22.66
CA ALA A 468 -14.49 10.75 22.56
C ALA A 468 -16.01 10.62 22.34
N ALA A 469 -16.82 11.44 23.02
CA ALA A 469 -18.27 11.48 22.84
C ALA A 469 -18.72 11.99 21.45
N GLN A 470 -17.81 12.61 20.69
CA GLN A 470 -18.05 13.15 19.34
C GLN A 470 -17.42 12.27 18.24
N ASP A 471 -16.83 11.12 18.60
CA ASP A 471 -15.98 10.32 17.70
C ASP A 471 -14.87 11.15 17.02
N LEU A 472 -14.32 12.12 17.76
CA LEU A 472 -13.20 12.95 17.33
C LEU A 472 -11.93 12.63 18.10
N ALA A 473 -10.80 12.98 17.52
CA ALA A 473 -9.48 12.90 18.11
C ALA A 473 -8.65 14.12 17.71
N LEU A 474 -7.48 14.28 18.32
CA LEU A 474 -6.59 15.42 18.12
C LEU A 474 -5.27 14.96 17.51
N ILE A 475 -4.86 15.57 16.40
CA ILE A 475 -3.51 15.41 15.84
C ILE A 475 -2.74 16.73 15.98
N GLU A 476 -1.50 16.65 16.45
CA GLU A 476 -0.56 17.76 16.57
C GLU A 476 0.79 17.40 15.93
N VAL A 477 1.35 18.33 15.17
CA VAL A 477 2.73 18.26 14.66
C VAL A 477 3.52 19.43 15.23
N ARG A 478 4.69 19.12 15.81
CA ARG A 478 5.56 20.14 16.43
C ARG A 478 6.17 21.07 15.39
N SER A 479 6.62 20.56 14.24
CA SER A 479 6.93 21.38 13.06
C SER A 479 6.95 20.57 11.77
N VAL A 480 6.31 21.05 10.70
CA VAL A 480 6.40 20.43 9.35
C VAL A 480 7.82 20.47 8.77
N TYR A 481 8.69 21.33 9.31
CA TYR A 481 10.09 21.50 8.89
C TYR A 481 11.07 20.62 9.67
N ASP A 482 10.58 19.81 10.62
CA ASP A 482 11.35 18.77 11.28
C ASP A 482 11.29 17.47 10.47
N THR A 483 12.30 17.23 9.66
CA THR A 483 12.39 16.12 8.70
C THR A 483 13.57 15.20 8.99
N ASP A 484 13.48 13.93 8.62
CA ASP A 484 14.57 12.95 8.71
C ASP A 484 15.81 13.33 7.90
N GLY A 485 16.89 12.56 8.08
CA GLY A 485 18.11 12.70 7.29
C GLY A 485 17.97 12.38 5.80
N LEU A 486 16.78 11.94 5.35
CA LEU A 486 16.45 11.77 3.94
C LEU A 486 15.79 13.03 3.34
N ASN A 487 15.64 14.09 4.15
CA ASN A 487 15.25 15.43 3.73
C ASN A 487 13.88 15.47 3.02
N ARG A 488 12.95 14.59 3.41
CA ARG A 488 11.65 14.42 2.73
C ARG A 488 10.71 15.62 2.82
N MET A 489 10.91 16.50 3.80
CA MET A 489 10.30 17.84 3.89
C MET A 489 11.37 18.94 4.08
N ALA A 490 12.39 18.93 3.23
CA ALA A 490 13.47 19.92 3.24
C ALA A 490 13.47 20.82 1.99
N GLU A 491 14.50 21.67 1.87
CA GLU A 491 14.69 22.64 0.78
C GLU A 491 14.56 22.02 -0.63
N GLN A 492 14.93 20.75 -0.79
CA GLN A 492 14.83 20.02 -2.06
C GLN A 492 13.39 19.85 -2.59
N MET A 493 12.37 20.11 -1.77
CA MET A 493 10.96 20.09 -2.19
C MET A 493 10.54 21.40 -2.88
N PHE A 494 11.43 22.41 -2.91
CA PHE A 494 11.15 23.75 -3.43
C PHE A 494 12.07 24.11 -4.59
N THR A 495 11.55 24.95 -5.48
CA THR A 495 12.30 25.55 -6.59
C THR A 495 12.34 27.07 -6.44
N ALA A 496 12.98 27.74 -7.40
CA ALA A 496 12.96 29.21 -7.46
C ALA A 496 11.54 29.78 -7.60
N ALA A 497 10.58 29.03 -8.17
CA ALA A 497 9.20 29.47 -8.33
C ALA A 497 8.43 29.56 -7.00
N ASP A 498 8.85 28.83 -5.97
CA ASP A 498 8.22 28.85 -4.65
C ASP A 498 8.73 29.98 -3.76
N ARG A 499 9.82 30.63 -4.17
CA ARG A 499 10.50 31.63 -3.35
C ARG A 499 9.90 33.00 -3.64
N PRO A 500 9.30 33.66 -2.63
CA PRO A 500 8.92 35.05 -2.77
C PRO A 500 10.12 35.92 -3.10
N GLU A 501 9.87 37.09 -3.68
CA GLU A 501 10.91 38.05 -4.01
C GLU A 501 11.78 38.38 -2.77
N GLY A 502 13.10 38.32 -2.94
CA GLY A 502 14.08 38.53 -1.87
C GLY A 502 14.45 37.28 -1.06
N CYS A 503 13.80 36.13 -1.30
CA CYS A 503 14.14 34.86 -0.65
C CYS A 503 15.18 34.07 -1.46
N THR A 504 16.33 33.77 -0.85
CA THR A 504 17.37 32.91 -1.47
C THR A 504 17.23 31.44 -1.10
N THR A 505 16.57 31.13 0.02
CA THR A 505 16.25 29.77 0.50
C THR A 505 14.85 29.78 1.09
N SER A 506 14.11 28.68 0.97
CA SER A 506 12.77 28.54 1.55
C SER A 506 12.81 28.11 3.01
N ILE A 507 13.75 27.23 3.37
CA ILE A 507 14.01 26.76 4.74
C ILE A 507 15.44 27.12 5.14
N PRO A 508 15.66 28.13 6.00
CA PRO A 508 16.99 28.38 6.57
C PRO A 508 17.43 27.20 7.45
N LEU A 509 18.73 26.88 7.43
CA LEU A 509 19.31 25.78 8.20
C LEU A 509 20.26 26.28 9.29
N THR A 510 20.30 25.53 10.39
CA THR A 510 21.22 25.73 11.52
C THR A 510 21.72 24.38 12.05
N ARG A 511 22.71 24.37 12.93
CA ARG A 511 23.16 23.14 13.60
C ARG A 511 22.11 22.72 14.65
N PRO A 512 21.78 21.43 14.80
CA PRO A 512 20.86 21.00 15.85
C PRO A 512 21.37 21.38 17.24
N ALA A 513 20.45 21.78 18.10
CA ALA A 513 20.75 22.08 19.50
C ALA A 513 21.00 20.81 20.32
N ASP A 514 20.38 19.69 19.94
CA ASP A 514 20.60 18.39 20.55
C ASP A 514 21.90 17.76 20.00
N PRO A 515 22.93 17.51 20.83
CA PRO A 515 24.16 16.85 20.39
C PRO A 515 23.96 15.38 19.97
N MET A 516 22.83 14.76 20.33
CA MET A 516 22.48 13.39 19.97
C MET A 516 21.75 13.29 18.63
N ASP A 517 21.36 14.42 18.02
CA ASP A 517 20.72 14.45 16.72
C ASP A 517 21.66 13.90 15.64
N THR A 518 21.16 12.94 14.86
CA THR A 518 21.92 12.30 13.77
C THR A 518 22.15 13.22 12.57
N ARG A 519 21.42 14.34 12.47
CA ARG A 519 21.47 15.26 11.33
C ARG A 519 22.57 16.30 11.52
N ALA A 520 23.27 16.64 10.44
CA ALA A 520 24.30 17.68 10.49
C ALA A 520 23.72 19.10 10.58
N GLN A 521 22.56 19.32 9.94
CA GLN A 521 21.83 20.58 9.92
C GLN A 521 20.32 20.32 9.99
N VAL A 522 19.59 21.27 10.55
CA VAL A 522 18.14 21.23 10.78
C VAL A 522 17.53 22.61 10.51
N ALA A 523 16.21 22.70 10.36
CA ALA A 523 15.54 23.97 10.10
C ALA A 523 15.73 24.99 11.25
N ASP A 524 16.03 26.25 10.92
CA ASP A 524 16.14 27.34 11.87
C ASP A 524 14.75 27.93 12.17
N LEU A 525 14.00 27.22 13.02
CA LEU A 525 12.65 27.62 13.41
C LEU A 525 12.61 28.98 14.14
N GLY A 526 13.71 29.38 14.79
CA GLY A 526 13.81 30.68 15.47
C GLY A 526 13.71 31.84 14.48
N ARG A 527 14.39 31.73 13.33
CA ARG A 527 14.30 32.69 12.24
C ARG A 527 12.95 32.60 11.50
N MET A 528 12.49 31.38 11.22
CA MET A 528 11.23 31.17 10.48
C MET A 528 9.99 31.69 11.22
N LYS A 529 10.01 31.71 12.57
CA LYS A 529 8.90 32.24 13.36
C LYS A 529 9.04 33.71 13.75
N ASN A 530 10.06 34.42 13.26
CA ASN A 530 10.31 35.83 13.58
C ASN A 530 9.82 36.78 12.47
N PRO A 531 8.71 37.51 12.64
CA PRO A 531 8.18 38.42 11.62
C PRO A 531 9.10 39.58 11.18
N ALA A 532 10.18 39.83 11.92
CA ALA A 532 11.21 40.81 11.55
C ALA A 532 12.39 40.19 10.77
N ASP A 533 12.48 38.86 10.66
CA ASP A 533 13.45 38.16 9.81
C ASP A 533 12.84 37.88 8.44
N ALA A 534 13.64 38.02 7.37
CA ALA A 534 13.18 37.70 6.02
C ALA A 534 12.71 36.24 5.88
N ALA A 535 13.31 35.31 6.64
CA ALA A 535 12.96 33.89 6.64
C ALA A 535 11.48 33.61 6.94
N TYR A 536 10.83 34.45 7.74
CA TYR A 536 9.41 34.34 8.07
C TYR A 536 8.50 34.33 6.84
N ARG A 537 8.89 35.08 5.81
CA ARG A 537 8.13 35.18 4.56
C ARG A 537 8.55 34.15 3.51
N CYS A 538 9.70 33.50 3.68
CA CYS A 538 10.24 32.56 2.71
C CYS A 538 9.68 31.13 2.85
N ALA A 539 9.13 30.81 4.03
CA ALA A 539 8.57 29.50 4.33
C ALA A 539 7.26 29.25 3.51
N PRO A 540 7.19 28.20 2.67
CA PRO A 540 6.10 28.02 1.71
C PRO A 540 4.89 27.25 2.25
N ALA A 541 5.02 26.47 3.33
CA ALA A 541 3.88 25.74 3.89
C ALA A 541 2.88 26.70 4.56
N ARG A 542 1.60 26.54 4.24
CA ARG A 542 0.50 27.39 4.75
C ARG A 542 -0.60 26.60 5.42
N TRP A 543 -0.90 25.40 4.93
CA TRP A 543 -1.92 24.54 5.50
C TRP A 543 -1.48 23.09 5.54
N VAL A 544 -2.18 22.31 6.35
CA VAL A 544 -2.28 20.87 6.22
C VAL A 544 -3.67 20.53 5.68
N ARG A 545 -3.72 19.70 4.64
CA ARG A 545 -4.95 19.08 4.11
C ARG A 545 -5.14 17.73 4.80
N ALA A 546 -6.26 17.54 5.48
CA ALA A 546 -6.63 16.27 6.07
C ALA A 546 -7.48 15.45 5.08
N ILE A 547 -7.10 14.19 4.90
CA ILE A 547 -7.71 13.28 3.94
C ILE A 547 -8.15 12.01 4.68
N ARG A 548 -9.29 11.46 4.31
CA ARG A 548 -9.78 10.15 4.76
C ARG A 548 -9.77 9.18 3.58
N ALA A 549 -9.38 7.93 3.80
CA ALA A 549 -9.51 6.89 2.79
C ALA A 549 -10.98 6.55 2.50
N VAL A 550 -11.29 6.22 1.26
CA VAL A 550 -12.60 5.72 0.82
C VAL A 550 -12.39 4.30 0.34
N ALA A 551 -12.75 3.33 1.18
CA ALA A 551 -12.51 1.93 0.89
C ALA A 551 -13.35 1.43 -0.29
N PRO A 552 -12.81 0.55 -1.15
CA PRO A 552 -13.61 -0.28 -2.04
C PRO A 552 -14.70 -1.06 -1.30
N PRO A 553 -15.96 -1.05 -1.72
CA PRO A 553 -17.00 -1.88 -1.11
C PRO A 553 -16.81 -3.37 -1.45
N SER A 554 -16.89 -4.25 -0.45
CA SER A 554 -16.76 -5.69 -0.64
C SER A 554 -17.81 -6.22 -1.61
N GLY A 555 -17.40 -7.07 -2.56
CA GLY A 555 -18.29 -7.60 -3.60
C GLY A 555 -18.46 -6.68 -4.81
N SER A 556 -17.71 -5.58 -4.91
CA SER A 556 -17.58 -4.81 -6.14
C SER A 556 -16.75 -5.57 -7.17
N MET A 557 -17.20 -5.61 -8.42
CA MET A 557 -16.40 -6.04 -9.56
C MET A 557 -16.11 -4.84 -10.46
N GLY A 558 -14.85 -4.70 -10.91
CA GLY A 558 -14.46 -3.69 -11.89
C GLY A 558 -14.26 -2.28 -11.32
N LEU A 559 -14.23 -2.11 -10.00
CA LEU A 559 -14.01 -0.81 -9.36
C LEU A 559 -12.61 -0.26 -9.69
N ARG A 560 -11.57 -1.11 -9.69
CA ARG A 560 -10.20 -0.69 -10.03
C ARG A 560 -10.10 0.03 -11.38
N LEU A 561 -10.87 -0.42 -12.36
CA LEU A 561 -10.95 0.21 -13.68
C LEU A 561 -11.66 1.58 -13.63
N ALA A 562 -12.67 1.71 -12.76
CA ALA A 562 -13.41 2.95 -12.53
C ALA A 562 -12.61 3.98 -11.71
N ILE A 563 -11.68 3.54 -10.85
CA ILE A 563 -10.71 4.41 -10.16
C ILE A 563 -9.74 5.04 -11.15
N GLY A 564 -9.27 4.29 -12.15
CA GLY A 564 -8.43 4.82 -13.24
C GLY A 564 -6.93 4.52 -13.10
N GLU A 565 -6.09 5.36 -13.69
CA GLU A 565 -4.65 5.13 -13.86
C GLU A 565 -3.85 5.72 -12.71
N THR A 566 -3.90 5.04 -11.57
CA THR A 566 -3.23 5.46 -10.32
C THR A 566 -3.03 4.28 -9.38
N ASP A 567 -2.03 4.36 -8.48
CA ASP A 567 -1.80 3.43 -7.37
C ASP A 567 -2.46 3.91 -6.06
N PHE A 568 -3.28 4.96 -6.14
CA PHE A 568 -4.08 5.45 -5.02
C PHE A 568 -5.52 4.96 -5.09
N GLU A 569 -5.98 4.37 -3.99
CA GLU A 569 -7.40 4.16 -3.77
C GLU A 569 -8.15 5.50 -3.60
N GLN A 570 -9.47 5.41 -3.61
CA GLN A 570 -10.36 6.56 -3.49
C GLN A 570 -10.17 7.29 -2.14
N GLN A 571 -10.30 8.60 -2.14
CA GLN A 571 -9.97 9.47 -1.02
C GLN A 571 -10.92 10.66 -0.91
N GLN A 572 -11.10 11.13 0.32
CA GLN A 572 -11.96 12.26 0.61
C GLN A 572 -11.19 13.36 1.35
N ILE A 573 -11.24 14.59 0.83
CA ILE A 573 -10.74 15.76 1.56
C ILE A 573 -11.71 16.09 2.70
N LEU A 574 -11.22 16.05 3.94
CA LEU A 574 -11.98 16.44 5.12
C LEU A 574 -11.93 17.95 5.36
N GLY A 575 -10.82 18.59 4.97
CA GLY A 575 -10.63 20.03 5.07
C GLY A 575 -9.18 20.41 5.34
N TYR A 576 -9.01 21.63 5.84
CA TYR A 576 -7.73 22.31 6.01
C TYR A 576 -7.55 22.83 7.44
N ALA A 577 -6.33 22.78 7.94
CA ALA A 577 -5.91 23.49 9.15
C ALA A 577 -4.64 24.34 8.86
N PRO A 578 -4.46 25.49 9.52
CA PRO A 578 -3.31 26.35 9.29
C PRO A 578 -2.02 25.70 9.78
N VAL A 579 -0.93 25.95 9.06
CA VAL A 579 0.44 25.76 9.53
C VAL A 579 0.94 27.10 10.06
N GLU A 580 1.29 27.14 11.34
CA GLU A 580 1.76 28.36 12.00
C GLU A 580 3.23 28.65 11.64
N PRO A 581 3.76 29.87 11.89
CA PRO A 581 5.09 30.26 11.43
C PRO A 581 6.28 29.44 11.93
N ASP A 582 6.14 28.76 13.08
CA ASP A 582 7.14 27.79 13.58
C ASP A 582 7.02 26.40 12.90
N GLY A 583 6.15 26.29 11.89
CA GLY A 583 5.79 25.08 11.18
C GLY A 583 4.82 24.18 11.92
N SER A 584 4.35 24.55 13.11
CA SER A 584 3.43 23.70 13.88
C SER A 584 2.00 23.74 13.34
N PHE A 585 1.27 22.64 13.49
CA PHE A 585 -0.18 22.62 13.26
C PHE A 585 -0.87 21.72 14.29
N LYS A 586 -2.17 21.95 14.47
CA LYS A 586 -3.01 21.16 15.37
C LYS A 586 -4.45 21.16 14.90
N LEU A 587 -5.06 19.99 14.82
CA LEU A 587 -6.42 19.83 14.27
C LEU A 587 -7.20 18.70 14.95
N GLN A 588 -8.52 18.85 14.99
CA GLN A 588 -9.45 17.78 15.28
C GLN A 588 -9.72 16.98 14.00
N VAL A 589 -9.74 15.65 14.12
CA VAL A 589 -10.03 14.71 13.03
C VAL A 589 -11.05 13.68 13.50
N PRO A 590 -11.79 13.03 12.59
CA PRO A 590 -12.59 11.87 12.94
C PRO A 590 -11.71 10.75 13.50
N ALA A 591 -12.16 10.11 14.56
CA ALA A 591 -11.49 8.95 15.16
C ALA A 591 -11.92 7.65 14.46
N ASP A 592 -11.14 6.59 14.68
CA ASP A 592 -11.46 5.24 14.18
C ASP A 592 -11.66 5.17 12.64
N VAL A 593 -10.91 6.02 11.92
CA VAL A 593 -10.86 6.04 10.45
C VAL A 593 -9.39 6.15 9.98
N PRO A 594 -9.08 5.63 8.77
CA PRO A 594 -7.78 5.82 8.15
C PRO A 594 -7.62 7.24 7.60
N LEU A 595 -6.60 7.94 8.06
CA LEU A 595 -6.32 9.34 7.72
C LEU A 595 -4.97 9.50 7.04
N ALA A 596 -4.88 10.42 6.10
CA ALA A 596 -3.63 10.93 5.53
C ALA A 596 -3.58 12.45 5.63
N LEU A 597 -2.37 12.99 5.55
CA LEU A 597 -2.10 14.43 5.61
C LEU A 597 -1.23 14.83 4.43
N SER A 598 -1.52 15.98 3.83
CA SER A 598 -0.65 16.63 2.85
C SER A 598 -0.33 18.05 3.32
N ILE A 599 0.94 18.44 3.27
CA ILE A 599 1.35 19.82 3.59
C ILE A 599 1.20 20.64 2.32
N VAL A 600 0.51 21.78 2.39
CA VAL A 600 0.03 22.53 1.24
C VAL A 600 0.61 23.94 1.21
N ASP A 601 1.05 24.37 0.03
CA ASP A 601 1.56 25.71 -0.23
C ASP A 601 0.45 26.75 -0.46
N SER A 602 0.82 28.02 -0.68
CA SER A 602 -0.14 29.12 -0.91
C SER A 602 -0.95 29.01 -2.20
N GLU A 603 -0.61 28.08 -3.11
CA GLU A 603 -1.33 27.84 -4.36
C GLU A 603 -2.23 26.59 -4.30
N GLY A 604 -2.32 25.93 -3.14
CA GLY A 604 -3.16 24.76 -2.95
C GLY A 604 -2.50 23.44 -3.40
N ARG A 605 -1.19 23.46 -3.71
CA ARG A 605 -0.45 22.28 -4.15
C ARG A 605 0.21 21.61 -2.94
N ALA A 606 0.11 20.29 -2.85
CA ALA A 606 0.81 19.54 -1.82
C ALA A 606 2.33 19.62 -2.05
N ILE A 607 3.08 20.03 -1.03
CA ILE A 607 4.54 19.97 -0.96
C ILE A 607 4.98 18.51 -0.79
N GLN A 608 4.32 17.79 0.12
CA GLN A 608 4.55 16.38 0.41
C GLN A 608 3.21 15.69 0.69
N THR A 609 3.08 14.44 0.24
CA THR A 609 1.94 13.57 0.51
C THR A 609 2.35 12.43 1.44
N HIS A 610 1.61 12.22 2.54
CA HIS A 610 1.85 11.12 3.47
C HIS A 610 1.21 9.82 2.97
N THR A 611 2.02 8.84 2.58
CA THR A 611 1.58 7.54 2.01
C THR A 611 1.49 6.43 3.06
N ASN A 612 0.85 6.71 4.19
CA ASN A 612 0.52 5.72 5.22
C ASN A 612 -0.73 6.18 5.99
N TRP A 613 -1.58 5.24 6.39
CA TRP A 613 -2.80 5.52 7.15
C TRP A 613 -2.50 5.79 8.62
N ILE A 614 -2.63 7.05 9.02
CA ILE A 614 -2.67 7.50 10.41
C ILE A 614 -4.02 7.05 10.99
N GLN A 615 -3.98 6.60 12.24
CA GLN A 615 -5.15 6.22 12.99
C GLN A 615 -5.06 6.81 14.40
N VAL A 616 -6.21 7.26 14.91
CA VAL A 616 -6.37 7.78 16.26
C VAL A 616 -7.71 7.30 16.84
N ARG A 617 -7.72 6.94 18.12
CA ARG A 617 -8.93 6.50 18.84
C ARG A 617 -9.76 7.67 19.35
N PRO A 618 -11.06 7.49 19.67
CA PRO A 618 -11.90 8.57 20.16
C PRO A 618 -11.32 9.22 21.42
N GLY A 619 -11.15 10.53 21.37
CA GLY A 619 -10.54 11.35 22.41
C GLY A 619 -9.02 11.25 22.53
N GLU A 620 -8.35 10.45 21.69
CA GLU A 620 -6.89 10.36 21.70
C GLU A 620 -6.24 11.66 21.22
N ARG A 621 -5.13 12.04 21.86
CA ARG A 621 -4.21 13.05 21.33
C ARG A 621 -2.97 12.37 20.79
N ARG A 622 -2.73 12.53 19.50
CA ARG A 622 -1.54 12.06 18.78
C ARG A 622 -0.60 13.24 18.52
N THR A 623 0.65 13.11 18.92
CA THR A 623 1.69 14.11 18.63
C THR A 623 2.77 13.49 17.76
N CYS A 624 3.18 14.21 16.72
CA CYS A 624 4.33 13.91 15.89
C CYS A 624 5.34 15.04 15.97
N ASP A 625 6.63 14.71 15.95
CA ASP A 625 7.70 15.72 16.01
C ASP A 625 7.78 16.53 14.71
N GLY A 626 7.58 15.88 13.56
CA GLY A 626 7.53 16.56 12.27
C GLY A 626 7.14 15.68 11.10
N CYS A 627 7.14 16.29 9.91
CA CYS A 627 6.73 15.63 8.67
C CYS A 627 7.87 14.76 8.13
N HIS A 628 7.88 13.57 8.72
CA HIS A 628 8.87 12.51 8.69
C HIS A 628 10.17 12.77 9.47
N SER A 629 10.05 13.40 10.65
CA SER A 629 11.14 13.56 11.64
C SER A 629 11.74 12.20 12.08
N PRO A 630 13.01 12.14 12.54
CA PRO A 630 13.57 10.91 13.13
C PRO A 630 12.69 10.38 14.27
N ARG A 631 12.17 9.16 14.15
CA ARG A 631 11.19 8.58 15.10
C ARG A 631 11.68 8.41 16.54
N ARG A 632 12.99 8.52 16.77
CA ARG A 632 13.64 8.31 18.07
C ARG A 632 14.46 9.53 18.52
N GLY A 633 14.36 10.63 17.77
CA GLY A 633 14.97 11.91 18.14
C GLY A 633 14.05 12.75 19.00
N ALA A 634 14.55 13.91 19.44
CA ALA A 634 13.71 14.95 20.02
C ALA A 634 13.16 15.88 18.93
N ALA A 635 11.94 16.38 19.12
CA ALA A 635 11.39 17.44 18.27
C ALA A 635 12.28 18.68 18.23
N LEU A 636 12.46 19.25 17.03
CA LEU A 636 13.17 20.52 16.84
C LEU A 636 12.47 21.69 17.53
N ASN A 637 11.15 21.76 17.41
CA ASN A 637 10.36 22.79 18.07
C ASN A 637 10.14 22.40 19.53
N SER A 638 11.20 22.36 20.34
CA SER A 638 11.18 22.02 21.77
C SER A 638 12.22 22.85 22.56
N GLY A 639 12.25 22.72 23.89
CA GLY A 639 13.20 23.42 24.76
C GLY A 639 13.28 24.93 24.53
N THR A 640 14.49 25.46 24.32
CA THR A 640 14.71 26.89 24.06
C THR A 640 14.08 27.35 22.75
N VAL A 641 14.03 26.49 21.71
CA VAL A 641 13.49 26.86 20.40
C VAL A 641 12.02 27.18 20.52
N VAL A 642 11.23 26.34 21.19
CA VAL A 642 9.79 26.60 21.37
C VAL A 642 9.52 27.76 22.32
N ASN A 643 10.34 27.93 23.37
CA ASN A 643 10.12 28.93 24.42
C ASN A 643 10.60 30.35 24.10
N THR A 644 11.50 30.51 23.13
CA THR A 644 12.00 31.83 22.75
C THR A 644 11.04 32.48 21.75
N LEU A 645 10.26 33.46 22.18
CA LEU A 645 9.36 34.20 21.29
C LEU A 645 10.02 35.49 20.76
N PRO A 646 10.08 35.68 19.43
CA PRO A 646 10.69 36.88 18.85
C PRO A 646 9.84 38.14 19.09
N GLU A 647 10.51 39.28 19.22
CA GLU A 647 9.86 40.57 19.46
C GLU A 647 8.90 40.99 18.34
N GLY A 648 9.08 40.49 17.11
CA GLY A 648 8.18 40.79 15.98
C GLY A 648 6.77 40.23 16.11
N LEU A 649 6.51 39.35 17.09
CA LEU A 649 5.17 38.80 17.34
C LEU A 649 4.24 39.78 18.05
N VAL A 650 2.94 39.66 17.79
CA VAL A 650 1.87 40.41 18.49
C VAL A 650 2.02 40.20 20.00
N ARG A 651 2.30 41.30 20.71
CA ARG A 651 2.66 41.28 22.14
C ARG A 651 1.61 40.59 23.01
N ALA A 652 0.33 40.79 22.71
CA ALA A 652 -0.77 40.20 23.46
C ALA A 652 -0.80 38.66 23.36
N LEU A 653 -0.49 38.10 22.18
CA LEU A 653 -0.39 36.65 21.99
C LEU A 653 0.87 36.10 22.66
N ALA A 654 2.02 36.76 22.43
CA ALA A 654 3.29 36.34 23.01
C ALA A 654 3.26 36.32 24.55
N ALA A 655 2.57 37.27 25.18
CA ALA A 655 2.41 37.31 26.64
C ALA A 655 1.55 36.16 27.22
N GLN A 656 0.78 35.45 26.38
CA GLN A 656 -0.08 34.33 26.80
C GLN A 656 0.59 32.96 26.60
N HIS A 657 1.78 32.92 26.01
CA HIS A 657 2.53 31.70 25.73
C HIS A 657 2.93 30.97 27.01
N GLN A 658 2.79 29.64 26.98
CA GLN A 658 3.22 28.76 28.07
C GLN A 658 4.46 27.96 27.67
N SER A 659 5.32 27.64 28.64
CA SER A 659 6.52 26.85 28.37
C SER A 659 6.18 25.52 27.69
N GLY A 660 6.89 25.20 26.61
CA GLY A 660 6.71 23.99 25.80
C GLY A 660 5.66 24.11 24.69
N GLU A 661 4.89 25.21 24.64
CA GLU A 661 3.76 25.40 23.73
C GLU A 661 4.21 25.84 22.33
N THR A 662 3.84 25.09 21.29
CA THR A 662 4.03 25.56 19.90
C THR A 662 3.09 26.71 19.56
N LEU A 663 3.34 27.45 18.48
CA LEU A 663 2.41 28.51 18.06
C LEU A 663 1.00 27.96 17.75
N ALA A 664 0.89 26.75 17.19
CA ALA A 664 -0.40 26.09 16.97
C ALA A 664 -1.11 25.73 18.28
N SER A 665 -0.38 25.22 19.27
CA SER A 665 -0.95 24.93 20.59
C SER A 665 -1.40 26.21 21.32
N LEU A 666 -0.64 27.31 21.22
CA LEU A 666 -1.03 28.62 21.75
C LEU A 666 -2.31 29.13 21.09
N ARG A 667 -2.35 29.15 19.75
CA ARG A 667 -3.51 29.63 19.00
C ARG A 667 -4.77 28.83 19.34
N THR A 668 -4.69 27.52 19.33
CA THR A 668 -5.84 26.64 19.56
C THR A 668 -6.32 26.63 21.00
N ARG A 669 -5.44 26.87 21.98
CA ARG A 669 -5.85 27.08 23.37
C ARG A 669 -6.62 28.39 23.55
N LEU A 670 -6.18 29.48 22.91
CA LEU A 670 -6.84 30.77 22.99
C LEU A 670 -8.10 30.86 22.11
N ASN A 671 -8.13 30.11 21.01
CA ASN A 671 -9.25 30.00 20.09
C ASN A 671 -9.49 28.52 19.71
N PRO A 672 -10.30 27.78 20.49
CA PRO A 672 -10.61 26.38 20.21
C PRO A 672 -11.24 26.12 18.85
N ALA A 673 -11.90 27.11 18.23
CA ALA A 673 -12.48 26.96 16.90
C ALA A 673 -11.41 26.77 15.81
N ALA A 674 -10.15 27.15 16.06
CA ALA A 674 -9.04 26.91 15.14
C ALA A 674 -8.64 25.42 15.05
N LEU A 675 -9.16 24.55 15.92
CA LEU A 675 -8.98 23.10 15.83
C LEU A 675 -9.84 22.47 14.74
N SER A 676 -10.98 23.08 14.41
CA SER A 676 -11.92 22.52 13.45
C SER A 676 -11.39 22.67 12.04
N LEU A 677 -11.44 21.59 11.26
CA LEU A 677 -11.11 21.59 9.85
C LEU A 677 -12.00 22.57 9.08
N GLN A 678 -11.37 23.40 8.26
CA GLN A 678 -12.05 24.35 7.38
C GLN A 678 -12.24 23.75 5.99
N ALA A 679 -13.38 24.00 5.34
CA ALA A 679 -13.61 23.52 3.98
C ALA A 679 -12.68 24.16 2.93
N ASP A 680 -12.24 25.39 3.20
CA ASP A 680 -11.41 26.20 2.30
C ASP A 680 -10.07 26.55 2.94
N ALA A 681 -9.03 26.62 2.11
CA ALA A 681 -7.71 27.10 2.50
C ALA A 681 -7.70 28.64 2.51
N VAL A 682 -8.09 29.22 3.65
CA VAL A 682 -8.05 30.67 3.90
C VAL A 682 -7.02 30.96 4.99
N PHE A 683 -6.18 31.96 4.74
CA PHE A 683 -5.09 32.35 5.63
C PHE A 683 -5.08 33.86 5.85
N THR A 684 -4.83 34.25 7.10
CA THR A 684 -4.54 35.62 7.50
C THR A 684 -3.49 35.55 8.60
N ASP A 685 -2.46 36.38 8.51
CA ASP A 685 -1.40 36.43 9.49
C ASP A 685 -1.89 37.09 10.78
N THR A 686 -1.97 36.32 11.86
CA THR A 686 -2.35 36.79 13.19
C THR A 686 -1.15 37.02 14.10
N TRP A 687 0.07 36.70 13.64
CA TRP A 687 1.28 36.68 14.45
C TRP A 687 2.14 37.92 14.29
N ALA A 688 2.24 38.47 13.09
CA ALA A 688 3.08 39.64 12.82
C ALA A 688 2.53 40.93 13.43
N ASP A 689 3.30 41.58 14.30
CA ASP A 689 2.98 42.91 14.85
C ASP A 689 3.40 44.03 13.89
N THR A 690 2.57 44.28 12.87
CA THR A 690 2.86 45.28 11.81
C THR A 690 2.89 46.74 12.30
N ALA A 691 2.56 47.00 13.57
CA ALA A 691 2.76 48.30 14.18
C ALA A 691 4.25 48.58 14.49
N ARG A 692 5.11 47.55 14.48
CA ARG A 692 6.55 47.68 14.72
C ARG A 692 7.31 47.90 13.42
N ALA A 693 8.32 48.77 13.47
CA ALA A 693 9.22 48.99 12.34
C ALA A 693 9.97 47.69 11.98
N GLY A 694 10.04 47.38 10.68
CA GLY A 694 10.75 46.21 10.16
C GLY A 694 9.97 44.89 10.21
N VAL A 695 8.76 44.87 10.80
CA VAL A 695 7.89 43.68 10.81
C VAL A 695 6.96 43.69 9.59
N THR A 696 6.89 42.59 8.86
CA THR A 696 5.96 42.43 7.73
C THR A 696 5.13 41.16 7.89
N ALA A 697 3.80 41.32 7.79
CA ALA A 697 2.87 40.20 7.79
C ALA A 697 3.00 39.34 6.52
N LEU A 698 2.69 38.05 6.66
CA LEU A 698 2.46 37.17 5.54
C LEU A 698 1.22 37.63 4.75
N PRO A 699 1.26 37.56 3.40
CA PRO A 699 0.10 37.90 2.58
C PRO A 699 -1.11 37.03 2.95
N ALA A 700 -2.29 37.64 3.01
CA ALA A 700 -3.53 36.90 3.14
C ALA A 700 -3.78 36.07 1.87
N VAL A 701 -4.32 34.87 2.04
CA VAL A 701 -4.65 33.96 0.94
C VAL A 701 -6.08 33.46 1.10
N SER A 702 -6.83 33.41 0.01
CA SER A 702 -8.15 32.79 -0.06
C SER A 702 -8.21 31.87 -1.26
N LEU A 703 -8.26 30.57 -1.01
CA LEU A 703 -8.48 29.54 -2.03
C LEU A 703 -9.83 28.89 -1.74
N ARG A 704 -10.91 29.46 -2.28
CA ARG A 704 -12.27 28.90 -2.22
C ARG A 704 -12.67 28.39 -3.60
N TYR A 705 -13.61 27.45 -3.67
CA TYR A 705 -14.24 27.14 -4.96
C TYR A 705 -15.17 28.26 -5.42
N THR A 706 -15.90 28.87 -4.50
CA THR A 706 -16.83 29.98 -4.76
C THR A 706 -16.79 30.97 -3.61
N GLY A 707 -17.12 32.25 -3.85
CA GLY A 707 -17.10 33.29 -2.83
C GLY A 707 -15.71 33.80 -2.49
N ASN A 708 -14.75 33.73 -3.43
CA ASN A 708 -13.47 34.39 -3.29
C ASN A 708 -13.65 35.92 -3.28
N PRO A 709 -12.70 36.68 -2.69
CA PRO A 709 -12.73 38.15 -2.70
C PRO A 709 -12.87 38.75 -4.11
N THR A 710 -12.31 38.08 -5.11
CA THR A 710 -12.48 38.42 -6.53
C THR A 710 -13.39 37.38 -7.18
N ALA A 711 -14.60 37.76 -7.60
CA ALA A 711 -15.57 36.81 -8.16
C ALA A 711 -15.10 36.09 -9.45
N THR A 712 -14.15 36.67 -10.19
CA THR A 712 -13.55 36.00 -11.37
C THR A 712 -12.62 34.84 -10.98
N ASP A 713 -12.21 34.76 -9.71
CA ASP A 713 -11.43 33.65 -9.17
C ASP A 713 -12.30 32.44 -8.79
N ASP A 714 -13.63 32.52 -8.88
CA ASP A 714 -14.56 31.43 -8.56
C ASP A 714 -14.71 30.40 -9.70
N LEU A 715 -15.05 29.16 -9.35
CA LEU A 715 -15.44 28.15 -10.33
C LEU A 715 -16.73 28.58 -11.05
N ALA A 716 -16.72 28.46 -12.38
CA ALA A 716 -17.96 28.45 -13.18
C ALA A 716 -18.36 27.04 -13.63
N THR A 717 -17.55 26.04 -13.26
CA THR A 717 -17.84 24.61 -13.40
C THR A 717 -18.34 24.05 -12.07
N PRO A 718 -18.91 22.83 -12.03
CA PRO A 718 -19.36 22.22 -10.79
C PRO A 718 -18.26 22.18 -9.72
N ALA A 719 -18.59 22.66 -8.52
CA ALA A 719 -17.70 22.56 -7.37
C ALA A 719 -17.82 21.17 -6.72
N PRO A 720 -16.71 20.58 -6.26
CA PRO A 720 -16.73 19.37 -5.44
C PRO A 720 -17.61 19.50 -4.20
N VAL A 721 -18.32 18.42 -3.88
CA VAL A 721 -19.11 18.30 -2.64
C VAL A 721 -18.50 17.22 -1.76
N ASN A 722 -18.49 17.44 -0.44
CA ASN A 722 -17.91 16.51 0.54
C ASN A 722 -16.45 16.14 0.27
N GLY A 723 -15.67 17.00 -0.42
CA GLY A 723 -14.26 16.74 -0.70
C GLY A 723 -13.99 15.59 -1.68
N VAL A 724 -14.97 15.21 -2.50
CA VAL A 724 -14.83 14.21 -3.56
C VAL A 724 -14.63 14.91 -4.90
N ILE A 725 -13.58 14.51 -5.63
CA ILE A 725 -13.25 15.05 -6.95
C ILE A 725 -13.18 13.93 -7.97
N ASN A 726 -14.23 13.81 -8.78
CA ASN A 726 -14.26 12.94 -9.95
C ASN A 726 -13.83 13.68 -11.20
N TYR A 727 -13.09 13.01 -12.08
CA TYR A 727 -12.61 13.59 -13.32
C TYR A 727 -13.75 14.00 -14.27
N PRO A 728 -14.74 13.13 -14.61
CA PRO A 728 -15.80 13.50 -15.55
C PRO A 728 -16.64 14.67 -15.07
N GLU A 729 -16.96 14.73 -13.77
CA GLU A 729 -17.85 15.72 -13.21
C GLU A 729 -17.17 17.07 -12.91
N HIS A 730 -15.88 17.08 -12.55
CA HIS A 730 -15.21 18.29 -12.05
C HIS A 730 -14.02 18.74 -12.90
N ILE A 731 -13.24 17.83 -13.48
CA ILE A 731 -12.01 18.17 -14.22
C ILE A 731 -12.29 18.35 -15.72
N GLN A 732 -13.01 17.41 -16.35
CA GLN A 732 -13.37 17.54 -17.77
C GLN A 732 -14.03 18.88 -18.11
N PRO A 733 -14.96 19.43 -17.29
CA PRO A 733 -15.58 20.72 -17.58
C PRO A 733 -14.61 21.90 -17.68
N LEU A 734 -13.42 21.81 -17.06
CA LEU A 734 -12.39 22.85 -17.16
C LEU A 734 -11.86 22.99 -18.59
N TRP A 735 -11.80 21.88 -19.34
CA TRP A 735 -11.25 21.83 -20.70
C TRP A 735 -12.22 22.34 -21.75
N THR A 736 -13.52 22.15 -21.52
CA THR A 736 -14.60 22.55 -22.45
C THR A 736 -15.17 23.93 -22.14
N ARG A 737 -14.75 24.55 -21.04
CA ARG A 737 -15.19 25.89 -20.67
C ARG A 737 -14.76 26.89 -21.74
N ALA A 738 -15.71 27.66 -22.25
CA ALA A 738 -15.45 28.76 -23.18
C ALA A 738 -14.49 29.80 -22.56
N ARG A 739 -13.37 30.06 -23.23
CA ARG A 739 -12.37 31.08 -22.85
C ARG A 739 -11.98 31.93 -24.06
N GLY A 740 -11.65 33.20 -23.83
CA GLY A 740 -11.33 34.14 -24.91
C GLY A 740 -12.57 34.58 -25.70
N THR A 741 -12.35 35.37 -26.74
CA THR A 741 -13.44 35.88 -27.59
C THR A 741 -14.02 34.70 -28.37
N ALA A 742 -15.34 34.53 -28.35
CA ALA A 742 -16.03 33.42 -29.02
C ALA A 742 -15.50 32.01 -28.69
N GLY A 743 -14.80 31.82 -27.57
CA GLY A 743 -14.25 30.52 -27.16
C GLY A 743 -12.91 30.15 -27.80
N GLU A 744 -12.21 31.09 -28.44
CA GLU A 744 -10.94 30.85 -29.14
C GLU A 744 -9.81 30.29 -28.24
N HIS A 745 -9.86 30.52 -26.92
CA HIS A 745 -8.89 30.01 -25.94
C HIS A 745 -9.41 28.80 -25.15
N THR A 746 -10.54 28.21 -25.55
CA THR A 746 -11.05 26.97 -24.96
C THR A 746 -10.02 25.86 -25.16
N CYS A 747 -9.70 25.07 -24.14
CA CYS A 747 -8.65 24.06 -24.24
C CYS A 747 -8.92 23.08 -25.39
N THR A 748 -10.17 22.62 -25.52
CA THR A 748 -10.58 21.72 -26.61
C THR A 748 -10.64 22.37 -28.00
N ALA A 749 -10.55 23.71 -28.11
CA ALA A 749 -10.42 24.36 -29.43
C ALA A 749 -9.01 24.16 -30.02
N CYS A 750 -8.00 24.02 -29.16
CA CYS A 750 -6.59 23.78 -29.56
C CYS A 750 -6.15 22.32 -29.35
N HIS A 751 -6.70 21.63 -28.36
CA HIS A 751 -6.34 20.28 -27.95
C HIS A 751 -7.49 19.30 -28.19
N ALA A 752 -7.76 19.03 -29.46
CA ALA A 752 -8.72 18.03 -29.94
C ALA A 752 -8.08 17.08 -30.98
N ASP A 753 -6.75 16.99 -30.97
CA ASP A 753 -5.97 16.22 -31.94
C ASP A 753 -5.45 14.93 -31.28
N ALA A 754 -6.07 13.81 -31.66
CA ALA A 754 -5.71 12.46 -31.22
C ALA A 754 -4.26 12.02 -31.55
N THR A 755 -3.50 12.82 -32.32
CA THR A 755 -2.08 12.56 -32.57
C THR A 755 -1.13 13.38 -31.71
N LYS A 756 -1.66 14.28 -30.89
CA LYS A 756 -0.88 15.18 -30.03
C LYS A 756 -1.43 15.15 -28.61
N LEU A 757 -2.57 15.82 -28.40
CA LEU A 757 -3.25 15.92 -27.13
C LEU A 757 -4.74 16.14 -27.43
N ASP A 758 -5.57 15.24 -26.92
CA ASP A 758 -7.02 15.25 -27.11
C ASP A 758 -7.75 15.42 -25.77
N LEU A 759 -8.14 16.65 -25.43
CA LEU A 759 -8.83 16.98 -24.19
C LEU A 759 -10.36 16.91 -24.31
N ARG A 760 -10.89 16.31 -25.39
CA ARG A 760 -12.33 16.14 -25.55
C ARG A 760 -12.89 15.15 -24.53
N GLY A 761 -14.10 15.43 -24.06
CA GLY A 761 -14.84 14.57 -23.13
C GLY A 761 -15.59 13.43 -23.84
N THR A 762 -14.98 12.82 -24.84
CA THR A 762 -15.53 11.64 -25.53
C THR A 762 -15.08 10.36 -24.82
N VAL A 763 -15.89 9.31 -24.86
CA VAL A 763 -15.57 8.03 -24.21
C VAL A 763 -14.68 7.20 -25.14
N GLY A 764 -13.46 6.93 -24.71
CA GLY A 764 -12.48 6.11 -25.42
C GLY A 764 -12.70 4.60 -25.23
N GLY A 765 -11.81 3.80 -25.82
CA GLY A 765 -11.92 2.34 -25.83
C GLY A 765 -11.88 1.67 -24.43
N SER A 766 -11.31 2.33 -23.42
CA SER A 766 -11.31 1.85 -22.03
C SER A 766 -12.62 2.10 -21.27
N GLY A 767 -13.56 2.83 -21.87
CA GLY A 767 -14.78 3.29 -21.20
C GLY A 767 -14.57 4.54 -20.34
N ARG A 768 -13.38 5.15 -20.35
CA ARG A 768 -13.08 6.44 -19.71
C ARG A 768 -13.02 7.57 -20.74
N LEU A 769 -13.04 8.82 -20.28
CA LEU A 769 -12.90 9.98 -21.15
C LEU A 769 -11.49 10.01 -21.77
N THR A 770 -11.39 10.28 -23.08
CA THR A 770 -10.11 10.38 -23.80
C THR A 770 -9.15 11.36 -23.15
N SER A 771 -9.66 12.52 -22.75
CA SER A 771 -8.91 13.54 -22.00
C SER A 771 -8.29 13.05 -20.69
N TYR A 772 -8.90 12.07 -20.01
CA TYR A 772 -8.33 11.47 -18.81
C TYR A 772 -7.10 10.64 -19.18
N GLU A 773 -7.26 9.76 -20.17
CA GLU A 773 -6.21 8.87 -20.63
C GLU A 773 -5.01 9.63 -21.18
N GLU A 774 -5.26 10.67 -21.98
CA GLU A 774 -4.22 11.52 -22.56
C GLU A 774 -3.38 12.27 -21.51
N LEU A 775 -3.95 12.56 -20.33
CA LEU A 775 -3.23 13.24 -19.26
C LEU A 775 -2.43 12.26 -18.39
N LEU A 776 -2.95 11.05 -18.17
CA LEU A 776 -2.42 10.09 -17.20
C LEU A 776 -1.58 8.97 -17.83
N ILE A 777 -1.78 8.69 -19.11
CA ILE A 777 -1.12 7.61 -19.84
C ILE A 777 -0.14 8.25 -20.83
N GLY A 778 1.14 7.92 -20.69
CA GLY A 778 2.14 8.37 -21.67
C GLY A 778 2.02 7.68 -23.03
N ASP A 779 2.47 8.40 -24.07
CA ASP A 779 2.61 7.89 -25.44
C ASP A 779 3.47 6.61 -25.46
N PRO A 780 3.12 5.58 -26.27
CA PRO A 780 3.98 4.41 -26.45
C PRO A 780 5.39 4.79 -26.91
N VAL A 781 6.42 4.21 -26.28
CA VAL A 781 7.81 4.40 -26.73
C VAL A 781 8.05 3.57 -27.98
N ILE A 782 8.57 4.19 -29.03
CA ILE A 782 8.88 3.53 -30.31
C ILE A 782 10.40 3.30 -30.40
N GLY A 783 10.80 2.05 -30.63
CA GLY A 783 12.19 1.65 -30.81
C GLY A 783 12.77 2.09 -32.16
N ALA A 784 14.10 1.93 -32.31
CA ALA A 784 14.80 2.27 -33.56
C ALA A 784 14.32 1.44 -34.77
N ASP A 785 13.68 0.30 -34.52
CA ASP A 785 13.05 -0.59 -35.49
C ASP A 785 11.60 -0.19 -35.84
N GLY A 786 11.12 0.94 -35.32
CA GLY A 786 9.76 1.44 -35.54
C GLY A 786 8.69 0.67 -34.78
N ARG A 787 9.05 -0.20 -33.83
CA ARG A 787 8.11 -1.00 -33.04
C ARG A 787 7.83 -0.35 -31.69
N PRO A 788 6.60 -0.42 -31.14
CA PRO A 788 6.37 -0.12 -29.75
C PRO A 788 7.26 -1.04 -28.90
N VAL A 789 8.01 -0.45 -27.97
CA VAL A 789 8.90 -1.21 -27.11
C VAL A 789 8.04 -1.97 -26.12
N VAL A 790 8.10 -3.30 -26.18
CA VAL A 790 7.48 -4.19 -25.19
C VAL A 790 8.59 -4.75 -24.33
N ARG A 791 8.43 -4.67 -23.01
CA ARG A 791 9.30 -5.35 -22.06
C ARG A 791 8.52 -6.44 -21.35
N VAL A 792 9.17 -7.51 -20.93
CA VAL A 792 8.55 -8.48 -20.03
C VAL A 792 8.95 -8.11 -18.62
N ARG A 793 7.97 -7.82 -17.76
CA ARG A 793 8.20 -7.59 -16.33
C ARG A 793 7.49 -8.69 -15.55
N GLU A 794 8.24 -9.47 -14.80
CA GLU A 794 7.72 -10.59 -13.99
C GLU A 794 6.87 -11.59 -14.81
N GLY A 795 7.23 -11.81 -16.07
CA GLY A 795 6.51 -12.69 -16.99
C GLY A 795 5.28 -12.09 -17.69
N VAL A 796 4.95 -10.83 -17.40
CA VAL A 796 3.88 -10.07 -18.06
C VAL A 796 4.47 -9.15 -19.14
N PRO A 797 4.05 -9.26 -20.40
CA PRO A 797 4.42 -8.29 -21.43
C PRO A 797 3.79 -6.92 -21.15
N GLU A 798 4.61 -5.90 -20.96
CA GLU A 798 4.20 -4.50 -20.75
C GLU A 798 4.61 -3.65 -21.95
N LEU A 799 3.68 -2.83 -22.45
CA LEU A 799 4.00 -1.77 -23.37
C LEU A 799 4.75 -0.66 -22.63
N VAL A 800 5.97 -0.34 -23.08
CA VAL A 800 6.74 0.77 -22.50
C VAL A 800 6.13 2.08 -22.98
N ARG A 801 5.79 2.94 -22.01
CA ARG A 801 5.20 4.26 -22.25
C ARG A 801 6.16 5.37 -21.84
N GLY A 802 6.05 6.50 -22.52
CA GLY A 802 6.72 7.75 -22.17
C GLY A 802 6.16 8.35 -20.88
N ALA A 803 6.72 9.47 -20.47
CA ALA A 803 6.25 10.18 -19.27
C ALA A 803 4.87 10.82 -19.53
N PRO A 804 3.90 10.67 -18.60
CA PRO A 804 2.60 11.32 -18.70
C PRO A 804 2.68 12.83 -18.39
N LEU A 805 1.59 13.56 -18.66
CA LEU A 805 1.45 14.97 -18.27
C LEU A 805 1.18 15.11 -16.76
N VAL A 806 0.44 14.16 -16.18
CA VAL A 806 0.14 14.07 -14.76
C VAL A 806 0.89 12.90 -14.16
N GLU A 807 1.69 13.18 -13.13
CA GLU A 807 2.44 12.17 -12.37
C GLU A 807 1.70 11.85 -11.07
N THR A 808 1.16 10.65 -10.97
CA THR A 808 0.34 10.21 -9.83
C THR A 808 1.16 9.45 -8.78
N SER A 809 2.39 9.04 -9.09
CA SER A 809 3.27 8.32 -8.18
C SER A 809 3.57 9.10 -6.90
N SER A 810 3.56 8.39 -5.77
CA SER A 810 4.13 8.87 -4.52
C SER A 810 4.59 7.72 -3.64
N GLY A 811 5.84 7.80 -3.19
CA GLY A 811 6.49 6.70 -2.46
C GLY A 811 7.62 7.18 -1.56
N ALA A 812 8.29 6.22 -0.90
CA ALA A 812 9.38 6.52 0.04
C ALA A 812 10.55 7.30 -0.59
N ALA A 813 10.81 7.12 -1.89
CA ALA A 813 11.82 7.82 -2.66
C ALA A 813 11.25 8.98 -3.50
N ASN A 814 9.93 9.18 -3.50
CA ASN A 814 9.23 10.16 -4.33
C ASN A 814 8.07 10.82 -3.55
N SER A 815 8.38 11.46 -2.42
CA SER A 815 7.36 11.95 -1.47
C SER A 815 6.75 13.31 -1.82
N ALA A 816 7.30 14.03 -2.80
CA ALA A 816 6.74 15.33 -3.20
C ALA A 816 5.31 15.18 -3.71
N GLY A 817 4.48 16.21 -3.51
CA GLY A 817 3.09 16.18 -3.96
C GLY A 817 2.97 16.08 -5.48
N GLN A 818 1.97 15.35 -5.92
CA GLN A 818 1.74 14.95 -7.31
C GLN A 818 1.53 16.17 -8.21
N ALA A 819 0.78 17.18 -7.75
CA ALA A 819 0.60 18.41 -8.51
C ALA A 819 1.96 19.06 -8.84
N ARG A 820 2.89 19.12 -7.90
CA ARG A 820 4.20 19.79 -8.10
C ARG A 820 5.15 19.01 -9.01
N LYS A 821 4.98 17.70 -9.13
CA LYS A 821 5.75 16.82 -10.02
C LYS A 821 5.09 16.63 -11.39
N SER A 822 3.86 17.08 -11.56
CA SER A 822 3.13 16.96 -12.81
C SER A 822 3.56 18.04 -13.79
N ARG A 823 3.84 17.62 -15.02
CA ARG A 823 4.22 18.54 -16.11
C ARG A 823 3.06 19.45 -16.50
N LEU A 824 1.82 18.96 -16.39
CA LEU A 824 0.61 19.75 -16.57
C LEU A 824 0.60 21.00 -15.67
N THR A 825 0.99 20.86 -14.40
CA THR A 825 1.06 21.99 -13.46
C THR A 825 2.10 23.02 -13.88
N GLU A 826 3.30 22.60 -14.27
CA GLU A 826 4.34 23.53 -14.70
C GLU A 826 3.86 24.42 -15.86
N ILE A 827 3.13 23.83 -16.83
CA ILE A 827 2.58 24.54 -17.98
C ILE A 827 1.45 25.49 -17.55
N LEU A 828 0.49 25.02 -16.75
CA LEU A 828 -0.69 25.81 -16.35
C LEU A 828 -0.42 26.86 -15.26
N TRP A 829 0.74 26.78 -14.60
CA TRP A 829 1.22 27.81 -13.67
C TRP A 829 2.31 28.69 -14.28
N GLY A 830 2.91 28.30 -15.40
CA GLY A 830 4.05 29.01 -15.98
C GLY A 830 5.29 28.94 -15.09
N GLN A 831 5.46 27.85 -14.33
CA GLN A 831 6.48 27.70 -13.30
C GLN A 831 7.26 26.41 -13.50
N ASN A 832 8.58 26.44 -13.31
CA ASN A 832 9.38 25.21 -13.22
C ASN A 832 9.38 24.70 -11.78
N LEU A 833 8.80 23.52 -11.57
CA LEU A 833 8.65 22.84 -10.29
C LEU A 833 9.47 21.55 -10.31
N LEU A 834 8.89 20.44 -9.86
CA LEU A 834 9.57 19.16 -9.66
C LEU A 834 9.25 18.14 -10.76
N ALA A 835 8.72 18.57 -11.91
CA ALA A 835 8.45 17.63 -12.99
C ALA A 835 9.75 16.98 -13.50
N GLY A 836 9.69 15.67 -13.71
CA GLY A 836 10.84 14.89 -14.16
C GLY A 836 11.37 15.35 -15.52
N GLY A 837 12.69 15.22 -15.74
CA GLY A 837 13.31 15.60 -17.01
C GLY A 837 12.75 14.87 -18.23
N ALA A 838 12.33 13.61 -18.05
CA ALA A 838 11.64 12.84 -19.10
C ALA A 838 10.28 13.47 -19.48
N ALA A 839 9.51 13.94 -18.49
CA ALA A 839 8.23 14.60 -18.74
C ALA A 839 8.39 15.93 -19.46
N ARG A 840 9.40 16.75 -19.10
CA ARG A 840 9.71 18.01 -19.80
C ARG A 840 10.19 17.78 -21.24
N THR A 841 10.93 16.69 -21.48
CA THR A 841 11.37 16.30 -22.82
C THR A 841 10.20 15.84 -23.68
N ALA A 842 9.32 15.00 -23.12
CA ALA A 842 8.13 14.51 -23.82
C ALA A 842 7.12 15.64 -24.10
N HIS A 843 6.99 16.58 -23.17
CA HIS A 843 6.01 17.67 -23.21
C HIS A 843 6.71 19.04 -23.02
N PRO A 844 7.35 19.58 -24.07
CA PRO A 844 8.08 20.85 -24.00
C PRO A 844 7.14 22.03 -23.71
N ASN A 845 7.71 23.20 -23.38
CA ASN A 845 6.91 24.42 -23.18
C ASN A 845 6.13 24.76 -24.46
N PRO A 846 4.87 25.22 -24.33
CA PRO A 846 4.10 25.72 -25.47
C PRO A 846 4.88 26.84 -26.18
N PRO A 847 5.01 26.81 -27.52
CA PRO A 847 5.64 27.89 -28.25
C PRO A 847 4.74 29.13 -28.25
N ALA A 848 5.31 30.34 -28.33
CA ALA A 848 4.52 31.58 -28.37
C ALA A 848 3.68 31.71 -29.66
N THR A 849 4.13 31.09 -30.75
CA THR A 849 3.41 31.03 -32.03
C THR A 849 3.61 29.66 -32.67
N VAL A 850 2.62 29.23 -33.46
CA VAL A 850 2.71 28.05 -34.31
C VAL A 850 2.40 28.48 -35.74
N THR A 851 3.32 28.17 -36.67
CA THR A 851 3.09 28.39 -38.10
C THR A 851 2.77 27.06 -38.78
N THR A 852 1.62 26.98 -39.42
CA THR A 852 1.19 25.81 -40.22
C THR A 852 1.14 26.16 -41.70
N GLY A 853 1.62 25.28 -42.58
CA GLY A 853 1.69 25.50 -44.03
C GLY A 853 3.11 25.87 -44.51
N THR A 854 3.27 26.05 -45.81
CA THR A 854 4.54 26.46 -46.46
C THR A 854 4.29 27.56 -47.48
N GLY A 855 5.26 28.46 -47.68
CA GLY A 855 5.15 29.56 -48.64
C GLY A 855 4.01 30.53 -48.33
N GLU A 856 3.27 30.95 -49.36
CA GLU A 856 2.15 31.91 -49.24
C GLU A 856 0.93 31.38 -48.45
N THR A 857 0.90 30.08 -48.12
CA THR A 857 -0.18 29.45 -47.32
C THR A 857 0.17 29.31 -45.84
N ALA A 858 1.33 29.81 -45.42
CA ALA A 858 1.76 29.76 -44.03
C ALA A 858 0.85 30.64 -43.15
N VAL A 859 0.13 30.02 -42.23
CA VAL A 859 -0.71 30.69 -41.22
C VAL A 859 0.02 30.61 -39.88
N THR A 860 0.33 31.76 -39.29
CA THR A 860 0.91 31.87 -37.95
C THR A 860 -0.19 32.19 -36.95
N VAL A 861 -0.34 31.34 -35.95
CA VAL A 861 -1.29 31.50 -34.84
C VAL A 861 -0.52 31.81 -33.56
N THR A 862 -0.94 32.84 -32.84
CA THR A 862 -0.43 33.13 -31.49
C THR A 862 -1.05 32.17 -30.50
N ILE A 863 -0.22 31.55 -29.66
CA ILE A 863 -0.68 30.62 -28.63
C ILE A 863 -0.90 31.41 -27.33
N PRO A 864 -2.06 31.27 -26.67
CA PRO A 864 -2.29 31.94 -25.41
C PRO A 864 -1.34 31.44 -24.32
N ASP A 865 -0.95 32.34 -23.41
CA ASP A 865 -0.19 31.96 -22.23
C ASP A 865 -1.04 31.11 -21.30
N HIS A 866 -0.69 29.83 -21.21
CA HIS A 866 -1.40 28.83 -20.43
C HIS A 866 -1.43 29.17 -18.94
N ALA A 867 -0.42 29.90 -18.43
CA ALA A 867 -0.33 30.30 -17.04
C ALA A 867 -1.49 31.22 -16.60
N THR A 868 -2.13 31.89 -17.57
CA THR A 868 -3.20 32.87 -17.37
C THR A 868 -4.60 32.32 -17.65
N LEU A 869 -4.70 31.10 -18.18
CA LEU A 869 -5.99 30.57 -18.64
C LEU A 869 -6.89 30.10 -17.50
N LEU A 870 -6.31 29.54 -16.42
CA LEU A 870 -7.05 29.07 -15.26
C LEU A 870 -7.05 30.12 -14.14
N ASN A 871 -8.22 30.33 -13.54
CA ASN A 871 -8.34 31.16 -12.33
C ASN A 871 -7.90 30.38 -11.06
N LYS A 872 -7.92 31.05 -9.90
CA LYS A 872 -7.45 30.43 -8.65
C LYS A 872 -8.24 29.19 -8.24
N ALA A 873 -9.57 29.22 -8.33
CA ALA A 873 -10.39 28.06 -7.94
C ALA A 873 -10.21 26.87 -8.90
N GLU A 874 -10.05 27.14 -10.19
CA GLU A 874 -9.75 26.11 -11.21
C GLU A 874 -8.36 25.47 -10.96
N LYS A 875 -7.36 26.30 -10.63
CA LYS A 875 -6.03 25.83 -10.22
C LYS A 875 -6.06 25.00 -8.94
N ARG A 876 -6.81 25.44 -7.92
CA ARG A 876 -7.05 24.69 -6.68
C ARG A 876 -7.63 23.31 -6.99
N LEU A 877 -8.72 23.27 -7.75
CA LEU A 877 -9.43 22.03 -8.10
C LEU A 877 -8.51 21.04 -8.81
N LEU A 878 -7.73 21.52 -9.78
CA LEU A 878 -6.79 20.67 -10.52
C LEU A 878 -5.66 20.15 -9.61
N ALA A 879 -5.10 21.00 -8.75
CA ALA A 879 -4.06 20.60 -7.80
C ALA A 879 -4.56 19.54 -6.80
N GLU A 880 -5.75 19.73 -6.22
CA GLU A 880 -6.38 18.76 -5.32
C GLU A 880 -6.62 17.42 -6.01
N TRP A 881 -7.13 17.41 -7.25
CA TRP A 881 -7.33 16.17 -8.01
C TRP A 881 -6.02 15.42 -8.26
N MET A 882 -4.96 16.11 -8.68
CA MET A 882 -3.66 15.47 -8.89
C MET A 882 -3.08 14.95 -7.57
N ASP A 883 -3.14 15.74 -6.49
CA ASP A 883 -2.60 15.37 -5.17
C ASP A 883 -3.33 14.20 -4.50
N LEU A 884 -4.62 13.99 -4.82
CA LEU A 884 -5.35 12.81 -4.36
C LEU A 884 -4.95 11.53 -5.12
N GLY A 885 -4.25 11.66 -6.26
CA GLY A 885 -3.81 10.55 -7.08
C GLY A 885 -4.40 10.54 -8.49
N GLY A 886 -5.10 11.59 -8.94
CA GLY A 886 -5.58 11.70 -10.31
C GLY A 886 -6.64 10.65 -10.67
N GLN A 887 -7.53 10.30 -9.74
CA GLN A 887 -8.59 9.31 -9.97
C GLN A 887 -9.57 9.75 -11.06
N TYR A 888 -10.11 8.79 -11.81
CA TYR A 888 -11.24 8.98 -12.70
C TYR A 888 -12.53 9.14 -11.89
N TYR A 889 -12.88 8.15 -11.05
CA TYR A 889 -13.87 8.29 -9.99
C TYR A 889 -13.21 8.14 -8.63
N ASN A 890 -13.46 9.11 -7.76
CA ASN A 890 -12.95 9.20 -6.41
C ASN A 890 -14.04 8.88 -5.34
N ASP A 891 -15.19 8.39 -5.80
CA ASP A 891 -16.21 7.75 -4.97
C ASP A 891 -16.69 6.43 -5.62
N PRO A 892 -17.05 5.42 -4.82
CA PRO A 892 -17.40 4.10 -5.36
C PRO A 892 -18.85 4.01 -5.85
N PHE A 893 -19.70 5.02 -5.63
CA PHE A 893 -21.15 4.89 -5.82
C PHE A 893 -21.72 5.94 -6.77
N ASP A 894 -22.52 5.50 -7.74
CA ASP A 894 -23.30 6.42 -8.56
C ASP A 894 -24.47 7.05 -7.79
N ALA A 895 -25.20 7.94 -8.46
CA ALA A 895 -26.38 8.61 -7.89
C ALA A 895 -27.53 7.66 -7.50
N ASN A 896 -27.55 6.44 -8.04
CA ASN A 896 -28.55 5.40 -7.76
C ASN A 896 -28.06 4.39 -6.70
N ASN A 897 -26.91 4.64 -6.09
CA ASN A 897 -26.24 3.76 -5.14
C ASN A 897 -25.69 2.45 -5.74
N GLY A 898 -25.59 2.36 -7.07
CA GLY A 898 -24.84 1.30 -7.74
C GLY A 898 -23.34 1.53 -7.58
N VAL A 899 -22.56 0.44 -7.55
CA VAL A 899 -21.09 0.55 -7.62
C VAL A 899 -20.73 1.10 -9.00
N ARG A 900 -19.90 2.14 -9.04
CA ARG A 900 -19.44 2.73 -10.29
C ARG A 900 -18.60 1.73 -11.08
N SER A 901 -18.84 1.68 -12.38
CA SER A 901 -18.08 0.89 -13.33
C SER A 901 -17.84 1.69 -14.60
N VAL A 902 -16.82 1.31 -15.37
CA VAL A 902 -16.62 1.75 -16.75
C VAL A 902 -16.95 0.62 -17.71
N ALA A 903 -17.30 0.95 -18.95
CA ALA A 903 -17.65 -0.02 -19.99
C ALA A 903 -16.55 -0.09 -21.06
N PRO A 904 -15.45 -0.83 -20.81
CA PRO A 904 -14.38 -0.99 -21.81
C PRO A 904 -14.82 -1.87 -22.97
N LEU A 905 -14.21 -1.64 -24.14
CA LEU A 905 -14.31 -2.57 -25.26
C LEU A 905 -13.69 -3.92 -24.89
N SER A 906 -14.30 -5.02 -25.33
CA SER A 906 -13.89 -6.37 -24.94
C SER A 906 -12.82 -6.94 -25.85
N GLN A 907 -11.71 -7.41 -25.27
CA GLN A 907 -10.67 -8.15 -25.99
C GLN A 907 -11.22 -9.40 -26.67
N ALA A 908 -12.10 -10.16 -26.00
CA ALA A 908 -12.68 -11.36 -26.58
C ALA A 908 -13.45 -11.06 -27.88
N THR A 909 -14.25 -10.00 -27.87
CA THR A 909 -14.96 -9.55 -29.08
C THR A 909 -14.01 -8.97 -30.13
N PHE A 910 -12.93 -8.28 -29.72
CA PHE A 910 -11.89 -7.80 -30.62
C PHE A 910 -11.21 -8.95 -31.38
N LEU A 911 -10.82 -10.03 -30.69
CA LEU A 911 -10.17 -11.18 -31.32
C LEU A 911 -11.08 -11.88 -32.33
N GLN A 912 -12.38 -11.90 -32.06
CA GLN A 912 -13.37 -12.50 -32.96
C GLN A 912 -13.72 -11.60 -34.15
N GLN A 913 -13.80 -10.28 -33.95
CA GLN A 913 -14.44 -9.37 -34.91
C GLN A 913 -13.47 -8.41 -35.59
N VAL A 914 -12.42 -7.96 -34.90
CA VAL A 914 -11.56 -6.85 -35.36
C VAL A 914 -10.17 -7.33 -35.74
N GLN A 915 -9.54 -8.16 -34.92
CA GLN A 915 -8.18 -8.64 -35.19
C GLN A 915 -8.03 -9.34 -36.56
N PRO A 916 -8.98 -10.19 -37.02
CA PRO A 916 -8.88 -10.79 -38.34
C PRO A 916 -8.89 -9.75 -39.48
N VAL A 917 -9.68 -8.68 -39.32
CA VAL A 917 -9.73 -7.57 -40.29
C VAL A 917 -8.41 -6.81 -40.30
N LEU A 918 -7.85 -6.46 -39.13
CA LEU A 918 -6.57 -5.77 -39.02
C LEU A 918 -5.42 -6.60 -39.60
N ARG A 919 -5.44 -7.93 -39.39
CA ARG A 919 -4.45 -8.85 -39.94
C ARG A 919 -4.54 -9.00 -41.45
N ALA A 920 -5.75 -8.98 -42.03
CA ALA A 920 -5.94 -9.10 -43.46
C ALA A 920 -5.62 -7.79 -44.22
N SER A 921 -6.05 -6.65 -43.68
CA SER A 921 -6.07 -5.38 -44.43
C SER A 921 -5.04 -4.34 -43.98
N CYS A 922 -4.54 -4.43 -42.74
CA CYS A 922 -3.69 -3.38 -42.14
C CYS A 922 -2.27 -3.87 -41.85
N ALA A 923 -2.11 -5.15 -41.48
CA ALA A 923 -0.85 -5.72 -41.04
C ALA A 923 0.30 -5.60 -42.06
N GLY A 924 0.02 -5.59 -43.36
CA GLY A 924 1.04 -5.39 -44.38
C GLY A 924 1.81 -4.05 -44.27
N CYS A 925 1.22 -3.05 -43.60
CA CYS A 925 1.82 -1.71 -43.41
C CYS A 925 1.87 -1.27 -41.93
N HIS A 926 1.06 -1.87 -41.07
CA HIS A 926 0.97 -1.63 -39.63
C HIS A 926 1.56 -2.79 -38.83
N GLN A 927 2.58 -3.46 -39.37
CA GLN A 927 3.40 -4.39 -38.62
C GLN A 927 4.80 -3.84 -38.41
N ALA A 928 5.32 -4.28 -37.30
CA ALA A 928 6.61 -4.00 -36.75
C ALA A 928 7.74 -4.23 -37.81
N GLY A 929 8.45 -3.17 -38.23
CA GLY A 929 9.50 -3.21 -39.27
C GLY A 929 9.00 -3.05 -40.72
N LEU A 930 7.70 -2.83 -40.92
CA LEU A 930 7.05 -2.49 -42.18
C LEU A 930 6.44 -1.09 -42.06
N GLY A 931 6.41 -0.32 -43.15
CA GLY A 931 5.76 1.00 -43.17
C GLY A 931 6.59 2.17 -42.61
N ASN A 932 5.92 3.29 -42.31
CA ASN A 932 6.56 4.54 -41.89
C ASN A 932 7.01 4.44 -40.40
N PRO A 933 8.27 4.73 -40.05
CA PRO A 933 8.76 4.69 -38.66
C PRO A 933 8.07 5.70 -37.72
N ARG A 934 7.27 6.63 -38.24
CA ARG A 934 6.42 7.55 -37.45
C ARG A 934 4.99 7.04 -37.23
N ASN A 935 4.70 5.80 -37.61
CA ASN A 935 3.39 5.19 -37.43
C ASN A 935 3.15 4.89 -35.95
N ARG A 936 2.18 5.57 -35.33
CA ARG A 936 1.80 5.37 -33.91
C ARG A 936 0.90 4.15 -33.69
N PHE A 937 0.34 3.59 -34.77
CA PHE A 937 -0.48 2.38 -34.73
C PHE A 937 0.31 1.21 -35.33
N VAL A 938 0.88 0.36 -34.47
CA VAL A 938 1.72 -0.77 -34.88
C VAL A 938 1.26 -2.03 -34.16
N LEU A 939 0.77 -2.99 -34.95
CA LEU A 939 0.40 -4.31 -34.45
C LEU A 939 1.63 -5.04 -33.95
N THR A 940 1.56 -5.53 -32.72
CA THR A 940 2.68 -6.15 -32.00
C THR A 940 2.93 -7.58 -32.44
N GLY A 941 1.92 -8.21 -33.04
CA GLY A 941 1.98 -9.63 -33.38
C GLY A 941 1.32 -10.53 -32.32
N SER A 942 1.04 -10.02 -31.11
CA SER A 942 0.35 -10.74 -30.04
C SER A 942 -1.10 -10.28 -29.90
N GLU A 943 -1.98 -11.18 -29.45
CA GLU A 943 -3.41 -10.88 -29.24
C GLU A 943 -3.65 -9.70 -28.30
N GLU A 944 -2.96 -9.70 -27.16
CA GLU A 944 -3.06 -8.65 -26.13
C GLU A 944 -2.45 -7.32 -26.59
N GLY A 945 -1.29 -7.36 -27.25
CA GLY A 945 -0.64 -6.14 -27.72
C GLY A 945 -1.41 -5.50 -28.89
N ASP A 946 -1.91 -6.31 -29.83
CA ASP A 946 -2.76 -5.83 -30.92
C ASP A 946 -4.05 -5.19 -30.37
N PHE A 947 -4.68 -5.78 -29.35
CA PHE A 947 -5.85 -5.22 -28.69
C PHE A 947 -5.54 -3.86 -28.03
N ASN A 948 -4.51 -3.82 -27.18
CA ASN A 948 -4.14 -2.61 -26.45
C ASN A 948 -3.71 -1.46 -27.37
N VAL A 949 -2.99 -1.74 -28.46
CA VAL A 949 -2.64 -0.73 -29.48
C VAL A 949 -3.85 -0.32 -30.32
N THR A 950 -4.85 -1.19 -30.47
CA THR A 950 -6.11 -0.82 -31.15
C THR A 950 -6.98 0.08 -30.28
N LEU A 951 -7.03 -0.13 -28.96
CA LEU A 951 -7.78 0.72 -28.04
C LEU A 951 -7.31 2.19 -28.10
N THR A 952 -6.02 2.45 -28.29
CA THR A 952 -5.48 3.82 -28.41
C THR A 952 -5.92 4.53 -29.70
N MET A 953 -6.60 3.83 -30.61
CA MET A 953 -7.17 4.41 -31.84
C MET A 953 -8.68 4.66 -31.73
N VAL A 954 -9.26 4.39 -30.55
CA VAL A 954 -10.69 4.58 -30.24
C VAL A 954 -10.86 5.67 -29.19
N ASN A 955 -11.23 6.87 -29.65
CA ASN A 955 -11.40 8.07 -28.84
C ASN A 955 -12.87 8.49 -28.70
N ASP A 956 -13.77 7.91 -29.50
CA ASP A 956 -15.22 8.20 -29.43
C ASP A 956 -16.02 6.95 -29.77
N THR A 957 -16.38 6.19 -28.75
CA THR A 957 -17.19 4.98 -28.88
C THR A 957 -18.60 5.26 -29.40
N CYS A 958 -19.15 6.46 -29.17
CA CYS A 958 -20.50 6.84 -29.59
C CYS A 958 -20.57 7.34 -31.02
N THR A 959 -19.45 7.79 -31.59
CA THR A 959 -19.33 8.14 -33.01
C THR A 959 -18.23 7.33 -33.69
N PRO A 960 -18.45 6.03 -33.99
CA PRO A 960 -17.42 5.15 -34.53
C PRO A 960 -16.65 5.74 -35.72
N ALA A 961 -17.35 6.41 -36.64
CA ALA A 961 -16.77 7.01 -37.84
C ALA A 961 -15.70 8.08 -37.57
N ASN A 962 -15.68 8.71 -36.40
CA ASN A 962 -14.71 9.75 -36.04
C ASN A 962 -13.36 9.18 -35.58
N ASN A 963 -13.29 7.88 -35.26
CA ASN A 963 -12.10 7.26 -34.70
C ASN A 963 -11.00 7.10 -35.75
N PRO A 964 -9.73 7.42 -35.45
CA PRO A 964 -8.61 7.23 -36.37
C PRO A 964 -8.50 5.81 -36.96
N LEU A 965 -8.95 4.79 -36.24
CA LEU A 965 -9.02 3.40 -36.72
C LEU A 965 -9.91 3.22 -37.96
N LEU A 966 -10.96 4.04 -38.09
CA LEU A 966 -11.92 3.99 -39.20
C LEU A 966 -11.76 5.16 -40.17
N SER A 967 -11.61 6.38 -39.66
CA SER A 967 -11.64 7.60 -40.47
C SER A 967 -10.47 7.71 -41.44
N ARG A 968 -9.27 7.28 -41.03
CA ARG A 968 -8.06 7.37 -41.86
C ARG A 968 -8.07 6.36 -43.02
N PRO A 969 -8.20 5.04 -42.79
CA PRO A 969 -8.14 4.06 -43.88
C PRO A 969 -9.37 4.12 -44.81
N ALA A 970 -10.43 4.85 -44.43
CA ALA A 970 -11.61 5.12 -45.26
C ALA A 970 -11.40 6.23 -46.30
N THR A 971 -10.29 6.97 -46.25
CA THR A 971 -9.97 8.05 -47.19
C THR A 971 -8.82 7.67 -48.12
N VAL A 972 -8.76 8.33 -49.28
CA VAL A 972 -7.67 8.19 -50.25
C VAL A 972 -6.97 9.55 -50.41
N PRO A 973 -5.64 9.62 -50.33
CA PRO A 973 -4.72 8.52 -50.04
C PRO A 973 -4.52 8.26 -48.54
N HIS A 974 -4.30 7.00 -48.17
CA HIS A 974 -3.88 6.51 -46.87
C HIS A 974 -2.59 5.65 -47.01
N PRO A 975 -1.45 6.12 -46.48
CA PRO A 975 -1.27 7.37 -45.74
C PRO A 975 -1.42 8.60 -46.65
N ALA A 976 -1.66 9.76 -46.04
CA ALA A 976 -1.71 11.02 -46.78
C ALA A 976 -0.41 11.23 -47.57
N GLY A 977 -0.52 11.45 -48.88
CA GLY A 977 0.61 11.57 -49.80
C GLY A 977 0.93 10.31 -50.64
N GLU A 978 0.22 9.20 -50.46
CA GLU A 978 0.36 8.02 -51.33
C GLU A 978 -0.26 8.27 -52.72
N LEU A 979 0.55 8.65 -53.70
CA LEU A 979 0.08 9.09 -55.01
C LEU A 979 -0.49 7.97 -55.89
N THR A 980 -0.26 6.71 -55.54
CA THR A 980 -0.66 5.55 -56.37
C THR A 980 -1.97 4.88 -55.92
N GLN A 981 -2.48 5.24 -54.73
CA GLN A 981 -3.70 4.65 -54.21
C GLN A 981 -4.94 5.28 -54.86
N THR A 982 -5.83 4.44 -55.39
CA THR A 982 -7.08 4.87 -56.03
C THR A 982 -8.34 4.43 -55.28
N THR A 983 -8.21 3.53 -54.31
CA THR A 983 -9.31 3.01 -53.48
C THR A 983 -8.95 3.01 -52.00
N ALA A 984 -9.91 3.34 -51.14
CA ALA A 984 -9.73 3.28 -49.69
C ALA A 984 -9.45 1.84 -49.23
N LEU A 985 -8.56 1.67 -48.24
CA LEU A 985 -8.26 0.35 -47.67
C LEU A 985 -9.40 -0.19 -46.81
N LEU A 986 -10.19 0.72 -46.22
CA LEU A 986 -11.37 0.38 -45.42
C LEU A 986 -12.56 1.28 -45.81
N PRO A 987 -13.15 1.09 -47.01
CA PRO A 987 -14.23 1.97 -47.49
C PRO A 987 -15.42 2.00 -46.53
N VAL A 988 -16.00 3.19 -46.35
CA VAL A 988 -17.22 3.38 -45.54
C VAL A 988 -18.33 2.46 -46.05
N GLY A 989 -18.96 1.71 -45.13
CA GLY A 989 -20.04 0.77 -45.44
C GLY A 989 -19.60 -0.62 -45.91
N SER A 990 -18.29 -0.89 -46.05
CA SER A 990 -17.80 -2.26 -46.26
C SER A 990 -18.08 -3.15 -45.05
N THR A 991 -18.09 -4.48 -45.25
CA THR A 991 -18.27 -5.45 -44.15
C THR A 991 -17.23 -5.26 -43.05
N ALA A 992 -15.96 -5.10 -43.44
CA ALA A 992 -14.85 -4.85 -42.52
C ALA A 992 -15.01 -3.54 -41.74
N TYR A 993 -15.38 -2.45 -42.42
CA TYR A 993 -15.65 -1.16 -41.77
C TYR A 993 -16.79 -1.29 -40.75
N THR A 994 -17.90 -1.91 -41.16
CA THR A 994 -19.10 -2.07 -40.34
C THR A 994 -18.83 -2.96 -39.13
N GLN A 995 -18.02 -4.01 -39.28
CA GLN A 995 -17.64 -4.89 -38.19
C GLN A 995 -16.82 -4.17 -37.12
N ILE A 996 -15.81 -3.39 -37.53
CA ILE A 996 -15.02 -2.57 -36.60
C ILE A 996 -15.89 -1.47 -35.97
N ALA A 997 -16.75 -0.81 -36.76
CA ALA A 997 -17.65 0.24 -36.27
C ALA A 997 -18.64 -0.30 -35.22
N ASN A 998 -19.20 -1.48 -35.44
CA ASN A 998 -20.10 -2.14 -34.51
C ASN A 998 -19.39 -2.55 -33.22
N TRP A 999 -18.12 -2.98 -33.31
CA TRP A 999 -17.31 -3.25 -32.13
C TRP A 999 -17.06 -1.98 -31.33
N ILE A 1000 -16.64 -0.88 -31.97
CA ILE A 1000 -16.45 0.42 -31.31
C ILE A 1000 -17.75 0.90 -30.63
N ALA A 1001 -18.89 0.77 -31.31
CA ALA A 1001 -20.19 1.21 -30.81
C ALA A 1001 -20.64 0.47 -29.54
N GLN A 1002 -20.11 -0.74 -29.26
CA GLN A 1002 -20.42 -1.48 -28.02
C GLN A 1002 -19.91 -0.75 -26.77
N GLY A 1003 -18.90 0.11 -26.89
CA GLY A 1003 -18.39 0.92 -25.78
C GLY A 1003 -19.23 2.16 -25.50
N CYS A 1004 -20.16 2.52 -26.39
CA CYS A 1004 -21.06 3.65 -26.18
C CYS A 1004 -22.11 3.26 -25.13
N SER A 1005 -21.82 3.58 -23.87
CA SER A 1005 -22.85 3.57 -22.83
C SER A 1005 -23.75 4.79 -23.04
N ALA A 1006 -25.08 4.59 -23.07
CA ALA A 1006 -26.01 5.70 -23.00
C ALA A 1006 -25.75 6.45 -21.69
N THR A 1007 -25.14 7.63 -21.76
CA THR A 1007 -24.83 8.46 -20.58
C THR A 1007 -26.13 8.71 -19.80
N PRO A 1008 -26.16 8.62 -18.45
CA PRO A 1008 -27.27 9.21 -17.70
C PRO A 1008 -27.28 10.69 -18.03
N ALA A 1009 -28.41 11.17 -18.56
CA ALA A 1009 -28.58 12.54 -19.02
C ALA A 1009 -28.04 13.54 -17.99
N ALA A 1010 -27.33 14.56 -18.48
CA ALA A 1010 -26.98 15.74 -17.71
C ALA A 1010 -28.21 16.19 -16.91
N ALA A 1011 -28.08 16.24 -15.58
CA ALA A 1011 -29.09 16.80 -14.69
C ALA A 1011 -29.18 18.32 -14.95
N GLY A 1012 -29.83 18.68 -16.05
CA GLY A 1012 -30.20 20.04 -16.40
C GLY A 1012 -31.51 20.43 -15.72
N GLN A 1013 -31.40 21.43 -14.83
CA GLN A 1013 -32.41 22.45 -14.52
C GLN A 1013 -33.90 22.04 -14.55
N GLY A 1014 -34.52 21.91 -13.38
CA GLY A 1014 -35.95 21.68 -13.30
C GLY A 1014 -36.61 21.79 -11.92
N ARG A 1015 -36.81 23.04 -11.46
CA ARG A 1015 -37.89 23.54 -10.59
C ARG A 1015 -37.92 23.20 -9.08
N ARG A 1016 -37.70 24.28 -8.33
CA ARG A 1016 -38.12 24.67 -6.96
C ARG A 1016 -37.56 23.89 -5.77
#